data_AF-A0A8H6S368-F1
#
_entry.id   AF-A0A8H6S368-F1
#
_cell.length_a   1.000
_cell.length_b   1.000
_cell.length_c   1.000
_cell.angle_alpha   90.00
_cell.angle_beta   90.00
_cell.angle_gamma   90.00
#
_symmetry.space_group_name_H-M   'P 1'
#
loop_
_entity.id
_entity.type
_entity.pdbx_description
1 polymer ?
#
loop_
_entity_poly.entity_id
_entity_poly.type
_entity_poly.pdbx_seq_one_letter_code
_entity_poly.pdbx_strand_id
1 'polypeptide(L)'
;MPPKIVSATSDSDSQLDSSVASIDSVQGWPPIINLLCRHFNIPGMPSISGCWLVVKEADLSRTSGLKKIHANFDTIYRRLENAYHRNAADERIKGGIVGIYARMCLDSILRDKLFQKGFINQLLPLVDIPTCRNLALQSLETVTHHGGLEVRRELAKTCTEPLLRVMKDCPDDQRAVRLAIVTISHCLSSSLTEDAIKRDPRFGQSLPLLEAANAFTEVLRKPWPSYNLVLHAINYLSVSSKHCKLPPSTINLLVAGLRSKDWVFRGTCLGGLVRLHVAGAEEDQRLSDPMALMRAVSKPLPPNLNDILLAYKFDKCETYIMLNTTKDFQAAMIKVAETHDLYWLGKTLAEIVLRTEFSIADGYYETEDPATGQRVVESLGLPFTRWGDALPHCAKAIRAKRDPTEADMADILDMKHLVMRQRVSDAVKLANVALKRNPDFAYAYYIITLSADHVSALRAAKQGMKCTSMTPFVRFQMVQRAVEVAGDYGIGILQDLASEGDAKWAEGIAFLTSALEDSKVYLSQAPPDNRHQKNVLYWNILLRIAIDEHISGDLHEIEGSLRKLKNADQFSKWMGVPPPKTQLRNTQETVVRLLPAALKEWGDFVSTVKAEREAETPDAEKIEQELAAWMEKTDVDGDKPHHHWHAGADGKSPFSVPFSQKQADLYRCSWCGNPSAALRKCGGCSQTRSILRSVMSEAALEERTQTEVWGCKEERVKMTTIQMTPHIPIHGNYHGYYTKRPSVRDPRLEVLPPSLFTGKRVLDVGCNEGWVSCEIGAAPHTLFLFVNLTLRSKPAQSRGASKVVGVDIDDELIRGAWRRRMTAWSMQGPTRVDEGEERNPKRRKLGSEKEAGYFPVSCMHNHGALPIPTTTGLDEFPRNVSFRTADWVNDTIPEDERGYDVVVAFSITKWIHLNGGDAGLERFFTRVAGVLQPGSRFVVEPQHWETYRKAKRMHNRLKENAQALKLRPDDFPEMLKKVGFGEPERFGSVGEGGFNRPIDIYTKQ
;
A
#
# COMPACT_ATOMS: atom_id res chain seq x y z
N MET A 1 -26.73 74.99 22.65
CA MET A 1 -26.14 74.43 21.41
C MET A 1 -25.45 73.10 21.74
N PRO A 2 -25.54 72.10 20.84
CA PRO A 2 -25.18 70.69 21.05
C PRO A 2 -23.73 70.40 20.60
N PRO A 3 -23.24 69.13 20.54
CA PRO A 3 -23.59 68.17 19.46
C PRO A 3 -23.93 66.74 19.98
N LYS A 4 -25.05 66.14 19.56
CA LYS A 4 -25.29 65.27 18.38
C LYS A 4 -24.54 63.92 18.40
N ILE A 5 -25.24 62.89 18.90
CA ILE A 5 -24.99 61.48 18.60
C ILE A 5 -25.71 61.17 17.28
N VAL A 6 -24.97 60.78 16.24
CA VAL A 6 -25.54 60.28 14.98
C VAL A 6 -25.43 58.76 14.98
N SER A 7 -26.56 58.07 14.99
CA SER A 7 -26.70 56.65 14.71
C SER A 7 -26.43 56.39 13.23
N ALA A 8 -25.28 55.79 12.90
CA ALA A 8 -24.95 55.38 11.53
C ALA A 8 -25.39 53.94 11.23
N THR A 9 -26.69 53.66 11.38
CA THR A 9 -27.31 52.36 11.01
C THR A 9 -28.55 52.54 10.11
N SER A 10 -28.67 53.62 9.35
CA SER A 10 -29.89 53.85 8.54
C SER A 10 -29.71 54.05 7.03
N ASP A 11 -28.50 54.34 6.52
CA ASP A 11 -28.35 54.72 5.09
C ASP A 11 -27.97 53.57 4.15
N SER A 12 -27.40 52.46 4.66
CA SER A 12 -27.17 51.25 3.85
C SER A 12 -28.34 50.27 3.89
N ASP A 13 -29.16 50.34 4.95
CA ASP A 13 -30.27 49.41 5.20
C ASP A 13 -31.52 49.75 4.38
N SER A 14 -31.72 51.02 3.98
CA SER A 14 -32.83 51.42 3.09
C SER A 14 -32.57 51.17 1.59
N GLN A 15 -31.32 50.91 1.21
CA GLN A 15 -30.93 50.72 -0.20
C GLN A 15 -31.12 49.29 -0.70
N LEU A 16 -31.06 48.27 0.18
CA LEU A 16 -31.35 46.89 -0.24
C LEU A 16 -32.82 46.80 -0.70
N ASP A 17 -33.77 47.33 0.08
CA ASP A 17 -35.21 47.34 -0.25
C ASP A 17 -35.54 48.10 -1.55
N SER A 18 -34.83 49.18 -1.89
CA SER A 18 -35.00 49.87 -3.19
C SER A 18 -34.36 49.16 -4.38
N SER A 19 -33.36 48.29 -4.14
CA SER A 19 -32.63 47.54 -5.17
C SER A 19 -33.19 46.14 -5.41
N VAL A 20 -34.02 45.61 -4.49
CA VAL A 20 -34.75 44.34 -4.63
C VAL A 20 -35.78 44.43 -5.77
N ALA A 21 -36.45 45.58 -5.95
CA ALA A 21 -37.35 45.82 -7.09
C ALA A 21 -36.65 45.74 -8.47
N SER A 22 -35.32 45.87 -8.50
CA SER A 22 -34.48 45.71 -9.71
C SER A 22 -34.04 44.26 -9.94
N ILE A 23 -34.16 43.35 -8.96
CA ILE A 23 -33.79 41.94 -9.11
C ILE A 23 -34.90 41.18 -9.86
N ASP A 24 -36.16 41.58 -9.69
CA ASP A 24 -37.32 40.95 -10.33
C ASP A 24 -37.29 41.06 -11.87
N SER A 25 -36.74 42.15 -12.41
CA SER A 25 -36.68 42.45 -13.84
C SER A 25 -35.48 41.86 -14.59
N VAL A 26 -34.56 41.19 -13.89
CA VAL A 26 -33.29 40.70 -14.46
C VAL A 26 -33.33 39.19 -14.69
N GLN A 27 -33.07 38.75 -15.93
CA GLN A 27 -32.96 37.33 -16.27
C GLN A 27 -31.52 36.82 -16.16
N GLY A 28 -31.36 35.68 -15.48
CA GLY A 28 -30.09 34.94 -15.39
C GLY A 28 -29.24 35.28 -14.15
N TRP A 29 -28.44 34.29 -13.72
CA TRP A 29 -27.63 34.39 -12.50
C TRP A 29 -26.44 35.36 -12.56
N PRO A 30 -25.68 35.49 -13.67
CA PRO A 30 -24.52 36.38 -13.68
C PRO A 30 -24.87 37.86 -13.42
N PRO A 31 -25.94 38.43 -14.01
CA PRO A 31 -26.42 39.77 -13.65
C PRO A 31 -26.83 39.92 -12.18
N ILE A 32 -27.57 38.95 -11.62
CA ILE A 32 -27.98 38.95 -10.20
C ILE A 32 -26.75 38.95 -9.28
N ILE A 33 -25.78 38.07 -9.55
CA ILE A 33 -24.54 37.99 -8.79
C ILE A 33 -23.77 39.32 -8.87
N ASN A 34 -23.74 39.96 -10.04
CA ASN A 34 -23.07 41.25 -10.20
C ASN A 34 -23.75 42.38 -9.43
N LEU A 35 -25.08 42.40 -9.41
CA LEU A 35 -25.85 43.39 -8.66
C LEU A 35 -25.59 43.23 -7.16
N LEU A 36 -25.62 42.00 -6.66
CA LEU A 36 -25.27 41.70 -5.26
C LEU A 36 -23.80 42.05 -4.96
N CYS A 37 -22.86 41.73 -5.85
CA CYS A 37 -21.47 42.12 -5.68
C CYS A 37 -21.33 43.65 -5.55
N ARG A 38 -21.99 44.43 -6.41
CA ARG A 38 -21.98 45.91 -6.30
C ARG A 38 -22.59 46.38 -5.00
N HIS A 39 -23.74 45.84 -4.61
CA HIS A 39 -24.43 46.20 -3.38
C HIS A 39 -23.56 45.96 -2.14
N PHE A 40 -22.90 44.81 -2.04
CA PHE A 40 -22.05 44.46 -0.90
C PHE A 40 -20.61 44.99 -1.02
N ASN A 41 -20.30 45.79 -2.05
CA ASN A 41 -18.97 46.30 -2.36
C ASN A 41 -17.92 45.17 -2.52
N ILE A 42 -18.31 44.10 -3.21
CA ILE A 42 -17.51 42.94 -3.57
C ILE A 42 -17.07 43.12 -5.04
N PRO A 43 -15.81 42.78 -5.38
CA PRO A 43 -15.34 42.62 -6.77
C PRO A 43 -16.37 41.91 -7.69
N GLY A 44 -16.84 42.57 -8.76
CA GLY A 44 -17.87 42.06 -9.69
C GLY A 44 -17.28 41.45 -10.99
N MET A 45 -18.11 40.79 -11.83
CA MET A 45 -17.72 40.25 -13.15
C MET A 45 -17.60 41.34 -14.23
N PRO A 46 -16.97 41.03 -15.39
CA PRO A 46 -17.00 41.88 -16.56
C PRO A 46 -18.44 42.03 -17.10
N SER A 47 -18.84 43.26 -17.41
CA SER A 47 -20.03 43.54 -18.21
C SER A 47 -19.81 43.05 -19.65
N ILE A 48 -20.79 42.36 -20.23
CA ILE A 48 -20.79 41.98 -21.67
C ILE A 48 -21.25 43.16 -22.57
N SER A 49 -21.39 44.39 -22.05
CA SER A 49 -21.68 45.53 -22.92
C SER A 49 -20.37 46.10 -23.49
N GLY A 50 -20.21 46.01 -24.81
CA GLY A 50 -19.07 46.53 -25.54
C GLY A 50 -18.88 48.02 -25.33
N CYS A 51 -17.88 48.39 -24.53
CA CYS A 51 -17.21 49.68 -24.63
C CYS A 51 -15.83 49.55 -23.96
N TRP A 52 -14.79 49.46 -24.79
CA TRP A 52 -13.40 49.48 -24.33
C TRP A 52 -13.02 50.91 -23.96
N LEU A 53 -13.17 51.31 -22.70
CA LEU A 53 -12.40 52.39 -22.06
C LEU A 53 -12.76 52.49 -20.56
N VAL A 54 -11.76 52.20 -19.70
CA VAL A 54 -11.63 52.58 -18.27
C VAL A 54 -12.75 52.07 -17.34
N VAL A 55 -12.57 51.02 -16.52
CA VAL A 55 -11.84 50.99 -15.23
C VAL A 55 -11.30 49.57 -14.95
N LYS A 56 -10.04 49.47 -14.51
CA LYS A 56 -9.42 48.25 -13.95
C LYS A 56 -9.98 47.94 -12.55
N GLU A 57 -11.26 47.62 -12.43
CA GLU A 57 -11.84 47.22 -11.15
C GLU A 57 -11.65 45.72 -10.88
N ALA A 58 -11.57 45.40 -9.60
CA ALA A 58 -11.27 44.07 -9.10
C ALA A 58 -12.43 43.12 -9.41
N ASP A 59 -12.12 41.92 -9.88
CA ASP A 59 -13.08 40.87 -10.26
C ASP A 59 -12.73 39.58 -9.51
N LEU A 60 -13.73 38.81 -9.06
CA LEU A 60 -13.55 37.49 -8.46
C LEU A 60 -12.92 36.48 -9.42
N SER A 61 -13.00 36.72 -10.74
CA SER A 61 -12.26 35.97 -11.76
C SER A 61 -10.77 36.36 -11.88
N ARG A 62 -10.29 37.31 -11.04
CA ARG A 62 -8.91 37.80 -11.05
C ARG A 62 -8.26 37.70 -9.67
N THR A 63 -6.95 37.49 -9.69
CA THR A 63 -6.09 37.41 -8.48
C THR A 63 -6.20 38.66 -7.60
N SER A 64 -6.38 39.85 -8.20
CA SER A 64 -6.55 41.10 -7.47
C SER A 64 -7.89 41.19 -6.71
N GLY A 65 -8.98 40.63 -7.26
CA GLY A 65 -10.26 40.57 -6.56
C GLY A 65 -10.24 39.58 -5.41
N LEU A 66 -9.70 38.38 -5.63
CA LEU A 66 -9.56 37.39 -4.57
C LEU A 66 -8.66 37.87 -3.42
N LYS A 67 -7.58 38.63 -3.70
CA LYS A 67 -6.76 39.28 -2.66
C LYS A 67 -7.55 40.29 -1.81
N LYS A 68 -8.50 41.02 -2.40
CA LYS A 68 -9.39 41.92 -1.64
C LYS A 68 -10.35 41.15 -0.73
N ILE A 69 -10.83 39.99 -1.18
CA ILE A 69 -11.64 39.09 -0.33
C ILE A 69 -10.82 38.58 0.85
N HIS A 70 -9.60 38.09 0.61
CA HIS A 70 -8.70 37.63 1.68
C HIS A 70 -8.49 38.68 2.77
N ALA A 71 -8.33 39.95 2.39
CA ALA A 71 -8.11 41.05 3.33
C ALA A 71 -9.32 41.34 4.24
N ASN A 72 -10.54 41.04 3.79
CA ASN A 72 -11.78 41.44 4.47
C ASN A 72 -12.78 40.27 4.65
N PHE A 73 -12.30 39.03 4.63
CA PHE A 73 -13.15 37.84 4.50
C PHE A 73 -14.25 37.78 5.56
N ASP A 74 -13.93 37.91 6.85
CA ASP A 74 -14.93 37.78 7.92
C ASP A 74 -16.00 38.88 7.89
N THR A 75 -15.66 40.07 7.39
CA THR A 75 -16.63 41.17 7.25
C THR A 75 -17.54 40.94 6.06
N ILE A 76 -16.98 40.51 4.91
CA ILE A 76 -17.75 40.20 3.70
C ILE A 76 -18.66 39.00 3.96
N TYR A 77 -18.13 37.94 4.56
CA TYR A 77 -18.87 36.73 4.89
C TYR A 77 -20.08 37.04 5.78
N ARG A 78 -19.90 37.77 6.89
CA ARG A 78 -21.00 38.15 7.79
C ARG A 78 -22.10 38.97 7.10
N ARG A 79 -21.73 39.88 6.18
CA ARG A 79 -22.71 40.68 5.42
C ARG A 79 -23.56 39.79 4.51
N LEU A 80 -22.90 38.89 3.78
CA LEU A 80 -23.56 37.94 2.89
C LEU A 80 -24.42 36.93 3.67
N GLU A 81 -23.92 36.41 4.79
CA GLU A 81 -24.64 35.48 5.67
C GLU A 81 -25.90 36.15 6.25
N ASN A 82 -25.77 37.37 6.78
CA ASN A 82 -26.92 38.13 7.27
C ASN A 82 -27.96 38.38 6.16
N ALA A 83 -27.52 38.71 4.95
CA ALA A 83 -28.40 38.90 3.81
C ALA A 83 -29.09 37.60 3.39
N TYR A 84 -28.39 36.47 3.42
CA TYR A 84 -28.95 35.15 3.13
C TYR A 84 -30.08 34.81 4.11
N HIS A 85 -29.86 35.01 5.42
CA HIS A 85 -30.85 34.70 6.45
C HIS A 85 -32.02 35.68 6.50
N ARG A 86 -31.79 36.98 6.33
CA ARG A 86 -32.85 38.01 6.33
C ARG A 86 -33.81 37.85 5.16
N ASN A 87 -33.31 37.36 4.02
CA ASN A 87 -34.09 37.17 2.80
C ASN A 87 -34.44 35.68 2.59
N ALA A 88 -34.83 34.97 3.66
CA ALA A 88 -35.08 33.53 3.60
C ALA A 88 -36.13 33.10 2.55
N ALA A 89 -37.09 33.98 2.23
CA ALA A 89 -38.12 33.76 1.21
C ALA A 89 -37.66 34.08 -0.22
N ASP A 90 -36.59 34.86 -0.41
CA ASP A 90 -36.12 35.28 -1.74
C ASP A 90 -35.07 34.29 -2.28
N GLU A 91 -35.51 33.47 -3.23
CA GLU A 91 -34.67 32.47 -3.89
C GLU A 91 -33.54 33.10 -4.73
N ARG A 92 -33.77 34.27 -5.34
CA ARG A 92 -32.78 34.96 -6.18
C ARG A 92 -31.65 35.54 -5.35
N ILE A 93 -31.95 36.10 -4.19
CA ILE A 93 -30.92 36.61 -3.26
C ILE A 93 -30.09 35.44 -2.71
N LYS A 94 -30.74 34.37 -2.21
CA LYS A 94 -30.05 33.19 -1.69
C LYS A 94 -29.15 32.54 -2.75
N GLY A 95 -29.71 32.31 -3.94
CA GLY A 95 -28.97 31.77 -5.08
C GLY A 95 -27.79 32.66 -5.47
N GLY A 96 -28.01 33.97 -5.59
CA GLY A 96 -26.95 34.92 -5.93
C GLY A 96 -25.80 34.93 -4.92
N ILE A 97 -26.10 34.87 -3.62
CA ILE A 97 -25.09 34.77 -2.54
C ILE A 97 -24.30 33.46 -2.64
N VAL A 98 -24.97 32.32 -2.84
CA VAL A 98 -24.29 31.04 -3.05
C VAL A 98 -23.41 31.07 -4.31
N GLY A 99 -23.86 31.73 -5.38
CA GLY A 99 -23.08 31.96 -6.58
C GLY A 99 -21.81 32.80 -6.33
N ILE A 100 -21.86 33.76 -5.40
CA ILE A 100 -20.68 34.52 -4.94
C ILE A 100 -19.72 33.58 -4.19
N TYR A 101 -20.21 32.80 -3.23
CA TYR A 101 -19.40 31.85 -2.47
C TYR A 101 -18.72 30.81 -3.38
N ALA A 102 -19.46 30.25 -4.35
CA ALA A 102 -18.91 29.29 -5.30
C ALA A 102 -17.70 29.84 -6.09
N ARG A 103 -17.73 31.13 -6.46
CA ARG A 103 -16.61 31.80 -7.13
C ARG A 103 -15.43 32.04 -6.20
N MET A 104 -15.67 32.32 -4.92
CA MET A 104 -14.61 32.37 -3.91
C MET A 104 -13.92 30.99 -3.77
N CYS A 105 -14.66 29.89 -3.96
CA CYS A 105 -14.13 28.53 -3.86
C CYS A 105 -13.12 28.15 -4.96
N LEU A 106 -12.94 28.98 -6.00
CA LEU A 106 -11.82 28.87 -6.93
C LEU A 106 -10.46 29.11 -6.24
N ASP A 107 -10.46 29.78 -5.08
CA ASP A 107 -9.31 29.90 -4.19
C ASP A 107 -9.44 28.87 -3.06
N SER A 108 -8.49 27.93 -3.01
CA SER A 108 -8.50 26.84 -2.03
C SER A 108 -8.56 27.31 -0.57
N ILE A 109 -7.91 28.42 -0.22
CA ILE A 109 -7.92 28.95 1.16
C ILE A 109 -9.28 29.57 1.49
N LEU A 110 -9.89 30.32 0.56
CA LEU A 110 -11.22 30.89 0.78
C LEU A 110 -12.29 29.81 0.84
N ARG A 111 -12.19 28.77 -0.01
CA ARG A 111 -13.06 27.61 0.06
C ARG A 111 -13.02 26.97 1.45
N ASP A 112 -11.82 26.65 1.95
CA ASP A 112 -11.69 25.94 3.22
C ASP A 112 -12.26 26.78 4.39
N LYS A 113 -12.09 28.11 4.34
CA LYS A 113 -12.75 29.04 5.28
C LYS A 113 -14.28 29.03 5.17
N LEU A 114 -14.82 29.03 3.95
CA LEU A 114 -16.27 28.97 3.73
C LEU A 114 -16.87 27.66 4.24
N PHE A 115 -16.16 26.53 4.04
CA PHE A 115 -16.55 25.22 4.58
C PHE A 115 -16.61 25.23 6.10
N GLN A 116 -15.58 25.76 6.77
CA GLN A 116 -15.57 25.90 8.23
C GLN A 116 -16.71 26.77 8.77
N LYS A 117 -17.24 27.68 7.96
CA LYS A 117 -18.40 28.53 8.29
C LYS A 117 -19.75 27.91 7.91
N GLY A 118 -19.79 26.66 7.44
CA GLY A 118 -21.04 25.96 7.15
C GLY A 118 -21.67 26.31 5.80
N PHE A 119 -20.87 26.73 4.81
CA PHE A 119 -21.34 27.03 3.45
C PHE A 119 -22.22 25.93 2.82
N ILE A 120 -21.91 24.65 3.08
CA ILE A 120 -22.69 23.53 2.53
C ILE A 120 -24.14 23.52 3.04
N ASN A 121 -24.38 23.92 4.28
CA ASN A 121 -25.73 24.01 4.84
C ASN A 121 -26.58 25.11 4.17
N GLN A 122 -25.93 26.16 3.63
CA GLN A 122 -26.61 27.22 2.87
C GLN A 122 -26.81 26.84 1.40
N LEU A 123 -25.90 26.06 0.83
CA LEU A 123 -25.98 25.62 -0.57
C LEU A 123 -27.03 24.52 -0.75
N LEU A 124 -26.97 23.47 0.07
CA LEU A 124 -27.70 22.22 -0.18
C LEU A 124 -29.22 22.40 -0.31
N PRO A 125 -29.92 23.21 0.51
CA PRO A 125 -31.35 23.45 0.35
C PRO A 125 -31.73 24.07 -1.00
N LEU A 126 -30.81 24.77 -1.68
CA LEU A 126 -31.07 25.38 -2.98
C LEU A 126 -31.10 24.37 -4.13
N VAL A 127 -30.64 23.13 -3.90
CA VAL A 127 -30.70 22.04 -4.88
C VAL A 127 -32.16 21.63 -5.13
N ASP A 128 -33.00 21.65 -4.10
CA ASP A 128 -34.41 21.25 -4.19
C ASP A 128 -35.27 22.35 -4.85
N ILE A 129 -34.83 23.61 -4.82
CA ILE A 129 -35.55 24.76 -5.37
C ILE A 129 -35.39 24.83 -6.90
N PRO A 130 -36.45 24.69 -7.72
CA PRO A 130 -36.35 24.62 -9.19
C PRO A 130 -35.60 25.79 -9.84
N THR A 131 -35.82 27.01 -9.37
CA THR A 131 -35.19 28.22 -9.90
C THR A 131 -33.68 28.26 -9.62
N CYS A 132 -33.23 27.69 -8.49
CA CYS A 132 -31.85 27.72 -8.00
C CYS A 132 -31.05 26.45 -8.30
N ARG A 133 -31.72 25.33 -8.57
CA ARG A 133 -31.12 23.99 -8.70
C ARG A 133 -29.87 23.96 -9.56
N ASN A 134 -29.97 24.44 -10.80
CA ASN A 134 -28.84 24.40 -11.74
C ASN A 134 -27.66 25.27 -11.28
N LEU A 135 -27.91 26.39 -10.58
CA LEU A 135 -26.84 27.19 -9.98
C LEU A 135 -26.20 26.48 -8.79
N ALA A 136 -27.01 25.88 -7.91
CA ALA A 136 -26.52 25.16 -6.74
C ALA A 136 -25.67 23.96 -7.15
N LEU A 137 -26.12 23.18 -8.14
CA LEU A 137 -25.38 22.06 -8.71
C LEU A 137 -24.07 22.49 -9.38
N GLN A 138 -24.09 23.59 -10.14
CA GLN A 138 -22.87 24.16 -10.73
C GLN A 138 -21.89 24.68 -9.68
N SER A 139 -22.42 25.18 -8.56
CA SER A 139 -21.63 25.60 -7.40
C SER A 139 -20.95 24.40 -6.73
N LEU A 140 -21.63 23.27 -6.59
CA LEU A 140 -21.05 22.02 -6.08
C LEU A 140 -19.93 21.49 -6.98
N GLU A 141 -20.17 21.43 -8.30
CA GLU A 141 -19.15 21.01 -9.28
C GLU A 141 -17.87 21.87 -9.17
N THR A 142 -18.03 23.20 -9.04
CA THR A 142 -16.92 24.14 -8.88
C THR A 142 -16.10 23.85 -7.62
N VAL A 143 -16.80 23.52 -6.52
CA VAL A 143 -16.20 23.25 -5.22
C VAL A 143 -15.45 21.92 -5.21
N THR A 144 -16.01 20.87 -5.82
CA THR A 144 -15.40 19.52 -5.84
C THR A 144 -14.15 19.48 -6.70
N HIS A 145 -14.15 20.20 -7.83
CA HIS A 145 -13.04 20.19 -8.78
C HIS A 145 -11.71 20.61 -8.13
N HIS A 146 -11.75 21.60 -7.24
CA HIS A 146 -10.58 22.07 -6.51
C HIS A 146 -10.47 21.55 -5.08
N GLY A 147 -11.51 20.89 -4.55
CA GLY A 147 -11.61 20.41 -3.17
C GLY A 147 -10.48 19.47 -2.74
N GLY A 148 -9.91 19.70 -1.55
CA GLY A 148 -9.00 18.72 -0.91
C GLY A 148 -9.75 17.47 -0.44
N LEU A 149 -9.01 16.43 -0.03
CA LEU A 149 -9.60 15.14 0.39
C LEU A 149 -10.70 15.31 1.45
N GLU A 150 -10.44 16.09 2.50
CA GLU A 150 -11.41 16.28 3.59
C GLU A 150 -12.73 16.91 3.11
N VAL A 151 -12.63 17.96 2.29
CA VAL A 151 -13.80 18.62 1.66
C VAL A 151 -14.60 17.63 0.81
N ARG A 152 -13.92 16.81 0.00
CA ARG A 152 -14.59 15.82 -0.86
C ARG A 152 -15.24 14.70 -0.06
N ARG A 153 -14.64 14.29 1.07
CA ARG A 153 -15.22 13.29 1.97
C ARG A 153 -16.48 13.80 2.67
N GLU A 154 -16.46 15.06 3.10
CA GLU A 154 -17.64 15.71 3.67
C GLU A 154 -18.75 15.78 2.63
N LEU A 155 -18.46 16.29 1.42
CA LEU A 155 -19.41 16.36 0.32
C LEU A 155 -19.95 14.99 -0.11
N ALA A 156 -19.12 13.95 -0.14
CA ALA A 156 -19.57 12.58 -0.39
C ALA A 156 -20.62 12.13 0.63
N LYS A 157 -20.44 12.46 1.92
CA LYS A 157 -21.40 12.09 2.96
C LYS A 157 -22.67 12.94 2.90
N THR A 158 -22.56 14.24 2.64
CA THR A 158 -23.69 15.18 2.76
C THR A 158 -24.48 15.35 1.47
N CYS A 159 -23.84 15.20 0.30
CA CYS A 159 -24.44 15.56 -0.98
C CYS A 159 -24.83 14.37 -1.85
N THR A 160 -24.26 13.17 -1.68
CA THR A 160 -24.54 12.06 -2.60
C THR A 160 -26.02 11.71 -2.65
N GLU A 161 -26.68 11.53 -1.50
CA GLU A 161 -28.10 11.16 -1.46
C GLU A 161 -29.05 12.26 -2.01
N PRO A 162 -28.89 13.56 -1.64
CA PRO A 162 -29.62 14.64 -2.29
C PRO A 162 -29.43 14.70 -3.82
N LEU A 163 -28.21 14.46 -4.31
CA LEU A 163 -27.91 14.48 -5.74
C LEU A 163 -28.54 13.27 -6.47
N LEU A 164 -28.58 12.10 -5.85
CA LEU A 164 -29.32 10.95 -6.38
C LEU A 164 -30.82 11.22 -6.46
N ARG A 165 -31.38 11.93 -5.48
CA ARG A 165 -32.77 12.38 -5.51
C ARG A 165 -33.05 13.31 -6.69
N VAL A 166 -32.17 14.29 -6.97
CA VAL A 166 -32.27 15.14 -8.16
C VAL A 166 -32.32 14.32 -9.44
N MET A 167 -31.45 13.31 -9.57
CA MET A 167 -31.42 12.45 -10.75
C MET A 167 -32.74 11.68 -10.94
N LYS A 168 -33.38 11.28 -9.83
CA LYS A 168 -34.64 10.55 -9.81
C LYS A 168 -35.85 11.45 -10.08
N ASP A 169 -35.89 12.62 -9.47
CA ASP A 169 -37.04 13.53 -9.48
C ASP A 169 -37.05 14.44 -10.73
N CYS A 170 -35.88 14.67 -11.34
CA CYS A 170 -35.72 15.49 -12.54
C CYS A 170 -34.98 14.73 -13.67
N PRO A 171 -35.47 13.55 -14.10
CA PRO A 171 -34.75 12.68 -15.04
C PRO A 171 -34.58 13.29 -16.44
N ASP A 172 -35.40 14.29 -16.79
CA ASP A 172 -35.40 14.98 -18.09
C ASP A 172 -34.55 16.27 -18.08
N ASP A 173 -34.17 16.78 -16.90
CA ASP A 173 -33.22 17.89 -16.80
C ASP A 173 -31.79 17.36 -16.98
N GLN A 174 -31.38 17.21 -18.25
CA GLN A 174 -30.06 16.70 -18.63
C GLN A 174 -28.92 17.45 -17.95
N ARG A 175 -29.06 18.76 -17.75
CA ARG A 175 -28.04 19.60 -17.12
C ARG A 175 -27.91 19.29 -15.64
N ALA A 176 -29.03 19.17 -14.92
CA ALA A 176 -29.04 18.80 -13.51
C ALA A 176 -28.46 17.39 -13.30
N VAL A 177 -28.88 16.42 -14.11
CA VAL A 177 -28.35 15.03 -14.05
C VAL A 177 -26.85 15.00 -14.32
N ARG A 178 -26.36 15.72 -15.35
CA ARG A 178 -24.93 15.83 -15.66
C ARG A 178 -24.14 16.36 -14.46
N LEU A 179 -24.58 17.48 -13.88
CA LEU A 179 -23.90 18.11 -12.75
C LEU A 179 -23.88 17.21 -11.50
N ALA A 180 -24.97 16.50 -11.25
CA ALA A 180 -25.06 15.53 -10.15
C ALA A 180 -24.04 14.40 -10.31
N ILE A 181 -23.98 13.77 -11.48
CA ILE A 181 -23.03 12.68 -11.78
C ILE A 181 -21.58 13.14 -11.62
N VAL A 182 -21.21 14.28 -12.22
CA VAL A 182 -19.84 14.82 -12.15
C VAL A 182 -19.45 15.09 -10.71
N THR A 183 -20.33 15.73 -9.93
CA THR A 183 -20.10 16.06 -8.52
C THR A 183 -19.90 14.79 -7.68
N ILE A 184 -20.79 13.80 -7.82
CA ILE A 184 -20.70 12.51 -7.11
C ILE A 184 -19.40 11.79 -7.48
N SER A 185 -19.08 11.71 -8.77
CA SER A 185 -17.87 11.06 -9.27
C SER A 185 -16.59 11.69 -8.70
N HIS A 186 -16.47 13.02 -8.70
CA HIS A 186 -15.31 13.73 -8.12
C HIS A 186 -15.15 13.47 -6.62
N CYS A 187 -16.25 13.52 -5.87
CA CYS A 187 -16.23 13.31 -4.43
C CYS A 187 -15.80 11.87 -4.09
N LEU A 188 -16.41 10.89 -4.76
CA LEU A 188 -16.26 9.48 -4.40
C LEU A 188 -14.97 8.88 -4.94
N SER A 189 -14.59 9.15 -6.20
CA SER A 189 -13.38 8.55 -6.78
C SER A 189 -12.10 8.90 -5.99
N SER A 190 -12.02 10.12 -5.45
CA SER A 190 -10.88 10.54 -4.62
C SER A 190 -10.99 10.14 -3.14
N SER A 191 -12.21 9.86 -2.65
CA SER A 191 -12.44 9.47 -1.26
C SER A 191 -12.40 7.95 -1.04
N LEU A 192 -12.47 7.16 -2.12
CA LEU A 192 -12.47 5.70 -2.12
C LEU A 192 -11.12 5.09 -2.52
N THR A 193 -10.06 5.91 -2.57
CA THR A 193 -8.69 5.42 -2.77
C THR A 193 -8.22 4.62 -1.55
N GLU A 194 -7.21 3.78 -1.71
CA GLU A 194 -6.71 2.95 -0.63
C GLU A 194 -6.17 3.76 0.54
N ASP A 195 -5.44 4.83 0.28
CA ASP A 195 -4.92 5.68 1.35
C ASP A 195 -6.03 6.45 2.06
N ALA A 196 -7.10 6.83 1.35
CA ALA A 196 -8.28 7.44 1.97
C ALA A 196 -9.07 6.44 2.84
N ILE A 197 -9.20 5.20 2.38
CA ILE A 197 -9.87 4.10 3.10
C ILE A 197 -9.02 3.62 4.29
N LYS A 198 -7.69 3.60 4.21
CA LYS A 198 -6.82 3.31 5.36
C LYS A 198 -7.05 4.28 6.52
N ARG A 199 -7.37 5.56 6.23
CA ARG A 199 -7.68 6.57 7.25
C ARG A 199 -9.03 6.33 7.94
N ASP A 200 -10.02 5.81 7.23
CA ASP A 200 -11.33 5.43 7.79
C ASP A 200 -11.92 4.24 6.98
N PRO A 201 -11.71 3.00 7.45
CA PRO A 201 -12.14 1.80 6.74
C PRO A 201 -13.66 1.65 6.58
N ARG A 202 -14.45 2.35 7.41
CA ARG A 202 -15.92 2.29 7.36
C ARG A 202 -16.52 3.35 6.45
N PHE A 203 -15.71 4.26 5.91
CA PHE A 203 -16.17 5.36 5.08
C PHE A 203 -17.00 4.89 3.87
N GLY A 204 -16.50 3.93 3.10
CA GLY A 204 -17.23 3.39 1.94
C GLY A 204 -18.57 2.74 2.31
N GLN A 205 -18.67 2.14 3.50
CA GLN A 205 -19.90 1.50 3.98
C GLN A 205 -20.98 2.51 4.39
N SER A 206 -20.59 3.76 4.68
CA SER A 206 -21.53 4.82 5.04
C SER A 206 -22.19 5.52 3.85
N LEU A 207 -21.83 5.13 2.62
CA LEU A 207 -22.21 5.82 1.39
C LEU A 207 -23.16 4.98 0.54
N PRO A 208 -24.11 5.61 -0.18
CA PRO A 208 -25.07 4.94 -1.07
C PRO A 208 -24.43 4.50 -2.40
N LEU A 209 -23.31 3.75 -2.34
CA LEU A 209 -22.49 3.43 -3.52
C LEU A 209 -23.25 2.61 -4.57
N LEU A 210 -24.05 1.63 -4.12
CA LEU A 210 -24.84 0.78 -5.00
C LEU A 210 -25.98 1.55 -5.69
N GLU A 211 -26.64 2.44 -4.95
CA GLU A 211 -27.72 3.28 -5.49
C GLU A 211 -27.18 4.25 -6.54
N ALA A 212 -26.02 4.86 -6.28
CA ALA A 212 -25.31 5.67 -7.27
C ALA A 212 -24.87 4.86 -8.49
N ALA A 213 -24.38 3.62 -8.31
CA ALA A 213 -24.01 2.76 -9.43
C ALA A 213 -25.21 2.41 -10.32
N ASN A 214 -26.35 2.09 -9.73
CA ASN A 214 -27.62 1.88 -10.45
C ASN A 214 -28.03 3.14 -11.22
N ALA A 215 -28.08 4.29 -10.54
CA ALA A 215 -28.50 5.56 -11.14
C ALA A 215 -27.61 5.96 -12.33
N PHE A 216 -26.29 5.78 -12.21
CA PHE A 216 -25.34 6.08 -13.28
C PHE A 216 -25.54 5.13 -14.47
N THR A 217 -25.71 3.84 -14.19
CA THR A 217 -25.95 2.83 -15.24
C THR A 217 -27.25 3.12 -16.00
N GLU A 218 -28.32 3.56 -15.32
CA GLU A 218 -29.57 3.97 -15.98
C GLU A 218 -29.41 5.25 -16.84
N VAL A 219 -28.64 6.23 -16.39
CA VAL A 219 -28.38 7.43 -17.19
C VAL A 219 -27.60 7.10 -18.46
N LEU A 220 -26.64 6.17 -18.39
CA LEU A 220 -25.86 5.73 -19.56
C LEU A 220 -26.68 5.00 -20.63
N ARG A 221 -27.92 4.56 -20.33
CA ARG A 221 -28.85 4.03 -21.35
C ARG A 221 -29.50 5.09 -22.20
N LYS A 222 -29.47 6.35 -21.75
CA LYS A 222 -30.11 7.44 -22.47
C LYS A 222 -29.25 7.83 -23.68
N PRO A 223 -29.82 8.43 -24.74
CA PRO A 223 -29.07 8.75 -25.97
C PRO A 223 -28.29 10.08 -25.91
N TRP A 224 -28.45 10.86 -24.84
CA TRP A 224 -27.89 12.21 -24.69
C TRP A 224 -26.60 12.34 -23.85
N PRO A 225 -26.10 11.35 -23.07
CA PRO A 225 -24.84 11.50 -22.35
C PRO A 225 -23.69 11.86 -23.29
N SER A 226 -22.99 12.95 -22.97
CA SER A 226 -21.77 13.32 -23.68
C SER A 226 -20.61 12.41 -23.28
N TYR A 227 -19.58 12.33 -24.12
CA TYR A 227 -18.35 11.59 -23.82
C TYR A 227 -17.78 11.91 -22.44
N ASN A 228 -17.69 13.19 -22.08
CA ASN A 228 -17.19 13.62 -20.78
C ASN A 228 -18.04 13.06 -19.62
N LEU A 229 -19.37 13.07 -19.75
CA LEU A 229 -20.26 12.50 -18.74
C LEU A 229 -20.09 10.98 -18.62
N VAL A 230 -19.95 10.31 -19.75
CA VAL A 230 -19.72 8.87 -19.84
C VAL A 230 -18.43 8.48 -19.10
N LEU A 231 -17.32 9.19 -19.31
CA LEU A 231 -16.06 8.94 -18.59
C LEU A 231 -16.21 9.11 -17.08
N HIS A 232 -16.88 10.17 -16.62
CA HIS A 232 -17.11 10.38 -15.18
C HIS A 232 -17.91 9.25 -14.55
N ALA A 233 -18.92 8.75 -15.28
CA ALA A 233 -19.74 7.64 -14.81
C ALA A 233 -18.94 6.33 -14.78
N ILE A 234 -18.22 6.00 -15.84
CA ILE A 234 -17.43 4.76 -15.94
C ILE A 234 -16.29 4.73 -14.92
N ASN A 235 -15.60 5.85 -14.69
CA ASN A 235 -14.59 5.93 -13.63
C ASN A 235 -15.20 5.66 -12.25
N TYR A 236 -16.36 6.25 -11.96
CA TYR A 236 -17.07 5.98 -10.71
C TYR A 236 -17.42 4.49 -10.55
N LEU A 237 -17.98 3.87 -11.59
CA LEU A 237 -18.35 2.45 -11.58
C LEU A 237 -17.11 1.55 -11.41
N SER A 238 -16.01 1.90 -12.06
CA SER A 238 -14.71 1.22 -11.94
C SER A 238 -14.16 1.29 -10.51
N VAL A 239 -14.12 2.47 -9.89
CA VAL A 239 -13.63 2.63 -8.50
C VAL A 239 -14.56 1.93 -7.50
N SER A 240 -15.88 2.04 -7.70
CA SER A 240 -16.89 1.49 -6.79
C SER A 240 -16.95 -0.04 -6.81
N SER A 241 -16.49 -0.68 -7.89
CA SER A 241 -16.46 -2.14 -8.03
C SER A 241 -15.77 -2.88 -6.88
N LYS A 242 -14.77 -2.26 -6.24
CA LYS A 242 -14.06 -2.80 -5.07
C LYS A 242 -14.89 -2.70 -3.78
N HIS A 243 -15.79 -1.73 -3.71
CA HIS A 243 -16.44 -1.28 -2.46
C HIS A 243 -17.91 -1.68 -2.36
N CYS A 244 -18.56 -2.01 -3.48
CA CYS A 244 -19.94 -2.51 -3.48
C CYS A 244 -20.14 -3.61 -4.54
N LYS A 245 -21.17 -4.43 -4.33
CA LYS A 245 -21.57 -5.45 -5.32
C LYS A 245 -22.31 -4.79 -6.46
N LEU A 246 -21.63 -4.58 -7.59
CA LEU A 246 -22.22 -3.93 -8.75
C LEU A 246 -23.41 -4.74 -9.31
N PRO A 247 -24.43 -4.06 -9.85
CA PRO A 247 -25.54 -4.70 -10.56
C PRO A 247 -25.04 -5.54 -11.75
N PRO A 248 -25.73 -6.64 -12.11
CA PRO A 248 -25.32 -7.48 -13.25
C PRO A 248 -25.17 -6.70 -14.56
N SER A 249 -26.10 -5.78 -14.83
CA SER A 249 -26.02 -4.94 -16.03
C SER A 249 -24.83 -3.97 -16.02
N THR A 250 -24.46 -3.43 -14.85
CA THR A 250 -23.26 -2.60 -14.71
C THR A 250 -21.99 -3.41 -14.99
N ILE A 251 -21.94 -4.67 -14.55
CA ILE A 251 -20.84 -5.57 -14.89
C ILE A 251 -20.82 -5.84 -16.39
N ASN A 252 -21.98 -6.10 -17.02
CA ASN A 252 -22.09 -6.23 -18.46
C ASN A 252 -21.59 -4.99 -19.21
N LEU A 253 -21.88 -3.79 -18.73
CA LEU A 253 -21.36 -2.54 -19.30
C LEU A 253 -19.83 -2.50 -19.24
N LEU A 254 -19.22 -2.83 -18.10
CA LEU A 254 -17.75 -2.88 -17.98
C LEU A 254 -17.14 -3.94 -18.90
N VAL A 255 -17.77 -5.12 -19.04
CA VAL A 255 -17.30 -6.18 -19.95
C VAL A 255 -17.41 -5.75 -21.41
N ALA A 256 -18.55 -5.18 -21.82
CA ALA A 256 -18.74 -4.65 -23.16
C ALA A 256 -17.75 -3.51 -23.47
N GLY A 257 -17.42 -2.70 -22.45
CA GLY A 257 -16.47 -1.59 -22.52
C GLY A 257 -15.07 -1.97 -22.96
N LEU A 258 -14.65 -3.23 -22.79
CA LEU A 258 -13.40 -3.74 -23.35
C LEU A 258 -13.36 -3.68 -24.89
N ARG A 259 -14.52 -3.54 -25.53
CA ARG A 259 -14.68 -3.43 -26.98
C ARG A 259 -14.96 -2.00 -27.46
N SER A 260 -14.81 -0.99 -26.59
CA SER A 260 -14.91 0.43 -26.99
C SER A 260 -13.85 0.77 -28.04
N LYS A 261 -14.03 1.82 -28.84
CA LYS A 261 -12.93 2.35 -29.68
C LYS A 261 -11.97 3.25 -28.88
N ASP A 262 -12.40 3.69 -27.72
CA ASP A 262 -11.66 4.58 -26.83
C ASP A 262 -10.79 3.78 -25.84
N TRP A 263 -9.49 4.06 -25.85
CA TRP A 263 -8.52 3.30 -25.04
C TRP A 263 -8.61 3.61 -23.55
N VAL A 264 -8.96 4.84 -23.19
CA VAL A 264 -9.15 5.26 -21.79
C VAL A 264 -10.36 4.51 -21.19
N PHE A 265 -11.43 4.39 -21.97
CA PHE A 265 -12.62 3.64 -21.63
C PHE A 265 -12.30 2.16 -21.44
N ARG A 266 -11.56 1.54 -22.38
CA ARG A 266 -11.09 0.14 -22.27
C ARG A 266 -10.30 -0.08 -20.98
N GLY A 267 -9.28 0.73 -20.73
CA GLY A 267 -8.42 0.63 -19.56
C GLY A 267 -9.18 0.83 -18.24
N THR A 268 -10.11 1.79 -18.22
CA THR A 268 -10.97 2.06 -17.05
C THR A 268 -11.91 0.88 -16.75
N CYS A 269 -12.50 0.29 -17.78
CA CYS A 269 -13.34 -0.90 -17.65
C CYS A 269 -12.55 -2.12 -17.19
N LEU A 270 -11.38 -2.38 -17.81
CA LEU A 270 -10.55 -3.53 -17.45
C LEU A 270 -10.12 -3.47 -15.99
N GLY A 271 -9.59 -2.34 -15.51
CA GLY A 271 -9.21 -2.26 -14.10
C GLY A 271 -10.40 -2.18 -13.14
N GLY A 272 -11.60 -1.79 -13.59
CA GLY A 272 -12.84 -1.95 -12.84
C GLY A 272 -13.21 -3.42 -12.64
N LEU A 273 -13.09 -4.22 -13.70
CA LEU A 273 -13.31 -5.68 -13.63
C LEU A 273 -12.26 -6.38 -12.75
N VAL A 274 -11.01 -5.93 -12.82
CA VAL A 274 -9.94 -6.41 -11.93
C VAL A 274 -10.28 -6.06 -10.47
N ARG A 275 -10.71 -4.82 -10.19
CA ARG A 275 -11.08 -4.36 -8.83
C ARG A 275 -12.30 -5.07 -8.24
N LEU A 276 -13.26 -5.47 -9.08
CA LEU A 276 -14.46 -6.21 -8.68
C LEU A 276 -14.12 -7.49 -7.88
N HIS A 277 -12.99 -8.12 -8.17
CA HIS A 277 -12.59 -9.39 -7.59
C HIS A 277 -11.55 -9.28 -6.48
N VAL A 278 -11.18 -8.07 -6.03
CA VAL A 278 -10.20 -7.89 -4.93
C VAL A 278 -10.71 -8.55 -3.64
N ALA A 279 -11.98 -8.32 -3.30
CA ALA A 279 -12.57 -8.85 -2.09
C ALA A 279 -12.80 -10.36 -2.22
N GLY A 280 -12.01 -11.16 -1.49
CA GLY A 280 -12.11 -12.62 -1.48
C GLY A 280 -11.30 -13.33 -2.56
N ALA A 281 -10.43 -12.63 -3.29
CA ALA A 281 -9.41 -13.27 -4.11
C ALA A 281 -8.41 -14.04 -3.25
N GLU A 282 -8.03 -15.23 -3.71
CA GLU A 282 -6.92 -15.98 -3.14
C GLU A 282 -5.59 -15.42 -3.66
N GLU A 283 -4.54 -15.48 -2.83
CA GLU A 283 -3.20 -15.20 -3.31
C GLU A 283 -2.79 -16.23 -4.37
N ASP A 284 -1.98 -15.79 -5.33
CA ASP A 284 -1.42 -16.71 -6.31
C ASP A 284 -0.46 -17.69 -5.62
N GLN A 285 -0.59 -18.98 -5.94
CA GLN A 285 0.18 -20.03 -5.28
C GLN A 285 1.60 -20.06 -5.83
N ARG A 286 2.49 -19.30 -5.17
CA ARG A 286 3.90 -19.15 -5.52
C ARG A 286 4.82 -20.27 -4.98
N LEU A 287 4.33 -21.16 -4.12
CA LEU A 287 5.12 -22.29 -3.60
C LEU A 287 4.70 -23.64 -4.21
N SER A 288 5.69 -24.51 -4.43
CA SER A 288 5.48 -25.91 -4.81
C SER A 288 5.54 -26.76 -3.54
N ASP A 289 4.59 -27.68 -3.35
CA ASP A 289 4.68 -28.74 -2.34
C ASP A 289 5.41 -29.94 -2.97
N PRO A 290 6.68 -30.20 -2.58
CA PRO A 290 7.45 -31.30 -3.15
C PRO A 290 6.79 -32.66 -2.91
N MET A 291 6.05 -32.83 -1.82
CA MET A 291 5.36 -34.07 -1.49
C MET A 291 4.08 -34.24 -2.31
N ALA A 292 3.35 -33.16 -2.62
CA ALA A 292 2.24 -33.20 -3.57
C ALA A 292 2.73 -33.57 -4.97
N LEU A 293 3.83 -32.97 -5.42
CA LEU A 293 4.45 -33.29 -6.71
C LEU A 293 4.89 -34.76 -6.77
N MET A 294 5.61 -35.25 -5.76
CA MET A 294 6.05 -36.66 -5.70
C MET A 294 4.86 -37.63 -5.72
N ARG A 295 3.76 -37.30 -5.03
CA ARG A 295 2.51 -38.05 -5.10
C ARG A 295 1.86 -37.97 -6.49
N ALA A 296 1.91 -36.82 -7.15
CA ALA A 296 1.37 -36.64 -8.49
C ALA A 296 2.10 -37.49 -9.52
N VAL A 297 3.44 -37.45 -9.52
CA VAL A 297 4.28 -38.19 -10.48
C VAL A 297 4.28 -39.70 -10.23
N SER A 298 3.89 -40.14 -9.02
CA SER A 298 3.63 -41.56 -8.72
C SER A 298 2.34 -42.11 -9.34
N LYS A 299 1.48 -41.22 -9.86
CA LYS A 299 0.22 -41.58 -10.53
C LYS A 299 0.40 -41.49 -12.05
N PRO A 300 -0.33 -42.30 -12.83
CA PRO A 300 -0.35 -42.16 -14.28
C PRO A 300 -0.77 -40.75 -14.69
N LEU A 301 -0.04 -40.15 -15.64
CA LEU A 301 -0.42 -38.89 -16.26
C LEU A 301 -1.66 -39.13 -17.16
N PRO A 302 -2.70 -38.28 -17.12
CA PRO A 302 -3.84 -38.40 -18.03
C PRO A 302 -3.39 -38.43 -19.50
N PRO A 303 -3.97 -39.30 -20.36
CA PRO A 303 -3.49 -39.50 -21.74
C PRO A 303 -3.40 -38.21 -22.55
N ASN A 304 -4.43 -37.34 -22.44
CA ASN A 304 -4.45 -36.06 -23.13
C ASN A 304 -3.33 -35.10 -22.68
N LEU A 305 -2.93 -35.14 -21.40
CA LEU A 305 -1.81 -34.35 -20.90
C LEU A 305 -0.47 -34.93 -21.35
N ASN A 306 -0.37 -36.27 -21.37
CA ASN A 306 0.80 -36.96 -21.86
C ASN A 306 1.09 -36.63 -23.33
N ASP A 307 0.08 -36.63 -24.20
CA ASP A 307 0.23 -36.29 -25.61
C ASP A 307 0.73 -34.84 -25.78
N ILE A 308 0.27 -33.91 -24.94
CA ILE A 308 0.72 -32.52 -24.93
C ILE A 308 2.21 -32.42 -24.53
N LEU A 309 2.63 -33.13 -23.48
CA LEU A 309 4.04 -33.13 -23.06
C LEU A 309 4.95 -33.76 -24.12
N LEU A 310 4.51 -34.86 -24.74
CA LEU A 310 5.25 -35.54 -25.81
C LEU A 310 5.41 -34.64 -27.04
N ALA A 311 4.35 -33.94 -27.45
CA ALA A 311 4.40 -33.00 -28.56
C ALA A 311 5.36 -31.82 -28.29
N TYR A 312 5.51 -31.40 -27.03
CA TYR A 312 6.44 -30.34 -26.64
C TYR A 312 7.90 -30.80 -26.48
N LYS A 313 8.11 -32.08 -26.13
CA LYS A 313 9.35 -32.75 -25.68
C LYS A 313 9.44 -32.85 -24.15
N PHE A 314 9.31 -34.08 -23.66
CA PHE A 314 9.21 -34.42 -22.24
C PHE A 314 10.43 -33.94 -21.42
N ASP A 315 11.63 -34.03 -21.98
CA ASP A 315 12.90 -33.64 -21.35
C ASP A 315 13.02 -32.12 -21.11
N LYS A 316 12.16 -31.32 -21.75
CA LYS A 316 12.11 -29.86 -21.61
C LYS A 316 10.95 -29.37 -20.74
N CYS A 317 10.13 -30.28 -20.22
CA CYS A 317 8.96 -29.92 -19.41
C CYS A 317 9.38 -29.51 -17.98
N GLU A 318 8.65 -28.58 -17.36
CA GLU A 318 9.00 -28.02 -16.05
C GLU A 318 9.05 -29.11 -14.98
N THR A 319 8.07 -30.02 -14.98
CA THR A 319 7.99 -31.13 -14.04
C THR A 319 9.22 -32.04 -14.15
N TYR A 320 9.64 -32.35 -15.38
CA TYR A 320 10.81 -33.20 -15.63
C TYR A 320 12.11 -32.52 -15.17
N ILE A 321 12.30 -31.25 -15.54
CA ILE A 321 13.46 -30.45 -15.14
C ILE A 321 13.54 -30.38 -13.60
N MET A 322 12.42 -30.15 -12.92
CA MET A 322 12.36 -30.06 -11.45
C MET A 322 12.71 -31.40 -10.77
N LEU A 323 12.19 -32.53 -11.27
CA LEU A 323 12.52 -33.86 -10.71
C LEU A 323 14.00 -34.20 -10.89
N ASN A 324 14.54 -34.00 -12.09
CA ASN A 324 15.96 -34.24 -12.35
C ASN A 324 16.87 -33.29 -11.57
N THR A 325 16.49 -32.02 -11.45
CA THR A 325 17.24 -31.06 -10.63
C THR A 325 17.24 -31.47 -9.17
N THR A 326 16.11 -31.98 -8.64
CA THR A 326 16.03 -32.51 -7.27
C THR A 326 16.96 -33.70 -7.07
N LYS A 327 16.98 -34.64 -8.03
CA LYS A 327 17.88 -35.80 -8.00
C LYS A 327 19.35 -35.39 -8.02
N ASP A 328 19.72 -34.48 -8.92
CA ASP A 328 21.10 -34.00 -9.06
C ASP A 328 21.55 -33.21 -7.83
N PHE A 329 20.65 -32.40 -7.26
CA PHE A 329 20.89 -31.70 -6.00
C PHE A 329 21.13 -32.69 -4.84
N GLN A 330 20.28 -33.71 -4.70
CA GLN A 330 20.47 -34.76 -3.68
C GLN A 330 21.79 -35.49 -3.87
N ALA A 331 22.17 -35.86 -5.10
CA ALA A 331 23.45 -36.48 -5.40
C ALA A 331 24.63 -35.57 -5.03
N ALA A 332 24.51 -34.26 -5.27
CA ALA A 332 25.52 -33.28 -4.88
C ALA A 332 25.67 -33.17 -3.35
N MET A 333 24.55 -33.15 -2.62
CA MET A 333 24.55 -33.12 -1.16
C MET A 333 25.07 -34.43 -0.55
N ILE A 334 24.84 -35.60 -1.17
CA ILE A 334 25.44 -36.86 -0.71
C ILE A 334 26.96 -36.82 -0.91
N LYS A 335 27.42 -36.45 -2.11
CA LYS A 335 28.84 -36.43 -2.43
C LYS A 335 29.64 -35.44 -1.57
N VAL A 336 29.09 -34.26 -1.28
CA VAL A 336 29.80 -33.28 -0.42
C VAL A 336 29.91 -33.73 1.03
N ALA A 337 28.95 -34.52 1.54
CA ALA A 337 29.05 -35.10 2.88
C ALA A 337 30.24 -36.06 3.00
N GLU A 338 30.63 -36.70 1.90
CA GLU A 338 31.82 -37.55 1.83
C GLU A 338 33.09 -36.72 1.59
N THR A 339 33.09 -35.85 0.57
CA THR A 339 34.32 -35.19 0.09
C THR A 339 34.68 -33.91 0.85
N HIS A 340 33.71 -33.28 1.52
CA HIS A 340 33.83 -31.95 2.13
C HIS A 340 34.29 -30.84 1.17
N ASP A 341 34.19 -31.06 -0.15
CA ASP A 341 34.62 -30.11 -1.18
C ASP A 341 33.53 -29.06 -1.47
N LEU A 342 33.56 -27.98 -0.69
CA LEU A 342 32.62 -26.86 -0.83
C LEU A 342 32.82 -26.04 -2.12
N TYR A 343 34.00 -26.11 -2.73
CA TYR A 343 34.27 -25.42 -3.99
C TYR A 343 33.60 -26.15 -5.16
N TRP A 344 33.79 -27.48 -5.23
CA TRP A 344 33.07 -28.32 -6.19
C TRP A 344 31.56 -28.21 -5.99
N LEU A 345 31.08 -28.32 -4.75
CA LEU A 345 29.65 -28.17 -4.45
C LEU A 345 29.14 -26.81 -4.94
N GLY A 346 29.89 -25.73 -4.71
CA GLY A 346 29.49 -24.40 -5.12
C GLY A 346 29.28 -24.26 -6.62
N LYS A 347 30.21 -24.79 -7.44
CA LYS A 347 30.07 -24.76 -8.90
C LYS A 347 28.83 -25.55 -9.34
N THR A 348 28.64 -26.75 -8.77
CA THR A 348 27.48 -27.59 -9.07
C THR A 348 26.16 -26.92 -8.66
N LEU A 349 26.08 -26.32 -7.47
CA LEU A 349 24.88 -25.62 -7.01
C LEU A 349 24.57 -24.38 -7.85
N ALA A 350 25.59 -23.63 -8.31
CA ALA A 350 25.38 -22.46 -9.16
C ALA A 350 24.71 -22.85 -10.50
N GLU A 351 25.10 -23.98 -11.09
CA GLU A 351 24.44 -24.53 -12.29
C GLU A 351 23.01 -25.01 -12.00
N ILE A 352 22.81 -25.71 -10.87
CA ILE A 352 21.51 -26.21 -10.43
C ILE A 352 20.50 -25.07 -10.21
N VAL A 353 20.94 -23.95 -9.61
CA VAL A 353 20.09 -22.78 -9.36
C VAL A 353 19.48 -22.20 -10.64
N LEU A 354 20.17 -22.31 -11.76
CA LEU A 354 19.72 -21.77 -13.05
C LEU A 354 18.75 -22.68 -13.82
N ARG A 355 18.40 -23.86 -13.28
CA ARG A 355 17.51 -24.84 -13.94
C ARG A 355 16.04 -24.63 -13.63
N THR A 356 15.71 -24.26 -12.39
CA THR A 356 14.32 -24.03 -11.92
C THR A 356 14.32 -23.22 -10.62
N GLU A 357 13.18 -22.61 -10.29
CA GLU A 357 13.00 -21.83 -9.06
C GLU A 357 13.15 -22.70 -7.80
N PHE A 358 12.76 -23.97 -7.86
CA PHE A 358 12.77 -24.90 -6.72
C PHE A 358 14.03 -25.79 -6.68
N SER A 359 15.14 -25.25 -7.18
CA SER A 359 16.41 -25.95 -7.37
C SER A 359 17.13 -26.34 -6.07
N ILE A 360 16.88 -25.65 -4.96
CA ILE A 360 17.51 -25.89 -3.66
C ILE A 360 16.44 -26.22 -2.62
N ALA A 361 16.51 -27.40 -2.02
CA ALA A 361 15.65 -27.76 -0.89
C ALA A 361 16.27 -27.28 0.43
N ASP A 362 15.45 -26.74 1.35
CA ASP A 362 15.91 -26.31 2.69
C ASP A 362 15.76 -27.43 3.73
N GLY A 363 16.40 -28.57 3.45
CA GLY A 363 16.46 -29.77 4.29
C GLY A 363 17.73 -29.85 5.15
N TYR A 364 18.02 -31.03 5.70
CA TYR A 364 19.20 -31.33 6.53
C TYR A 364 19.51 -32.84 6.51
N TYR A 365 20.69 -33.24 6.96
CA TYR A 365 21.03 -34.65 7.13
C TYR A 365 20.48 -35.20 8.45
N GLU A 366 20.01 -36.44 8.42
CA GLU A 366 19.55 -37.17 9.60
C GLU A 366 20.35 -38.47 9.73
N THR A 367 20.89 -38.74 10.92
CA THR A 367 21.48 -40.03 11.32
C THR A 367 20.65 -40.64 12.45
N GLU A 368 20.81 -41.93 12.74
CA GLU A 368 20.13 -42.57 13.87
C GLU A 368 21.13 -42.66 15.03
N ASP A 369 20.75 -42.12 16.19
CA ASP A 369 21.54 -42.20 17.41
C ASP A 369 21.65 -43.68 17.85
N PRO A 370 22.85 -44.29 17.84
CA PRO A 370 23.02 -45.71 18.14
C PRO A 370 22.61 -46.10 19.57
N ALA A 371 22.57 -45.14 20.51
CA ALA A 371 22.23 -45.38 21.90
C ALA A 371 20.73 -45.22 22.18
N THR A 372 20.01 -44.42 21.39
CA THR A 372 18.60 -44.09 21.65
C THR A 372 17.63 -44.50 20.53
N GLY A 373 18.15 -44.88 19.35
CA GLY A 373 17.35 -45.17 18.16
C GLY A 373 16.61 -43.95 17.60
N GLN A 374 16.89 -42.74 18.12
CA GLN A 374 16.25 -41.52 17.65
C GLN A 374 16.98 -40.98 16.43
N ARG A 375 16.23 -40.54 15.42
CA ARG A 375 16.80 -39.74 14.32
C ARG A 375 17.37 -38.46 14.90
N VAL A 376 18.51 -38.00 14.39
CA VAL A 376 19.21 -36.83 14.89
C VAL A 376 19.75 -36.00 13.74
N VAL A 377 19.61 -34.67 13.82
CA VAL A 377 20.22 -33.75 12.85
C VAL A 377 21.73 -33.75 13.04
N GLU A 378 22.46 -33.97 11.96
CA GLU A 378 23.92 -34.01 11.98
C GLU A 378 24.50 -33.12 10.87
N SER A 379 25.62 -32.45 11.15
CA SER A 379 26.34 -31.66 10.14
C SER A 379 27.29 -32.51 9.29
N LEU A 380 27.57 -33.76 9.69
CA LEU A 380 28.52 -34.66 9.03
C LEU A 380 29.90 -34.01 8.78
N GLY A 381 30.34 -33.09 9.66
CA GLY A 381 31.61 -32.36 9.51
C GLY A 381 31.55 -31.13 8.60
N LEU A 382 30.39 -30.81 8.01
CA LEU A 382 30.18 -29.64 7.17
C LEU A 382 29.94 -28.36 8.00
N PRO A 383 30.22 -27.16 7.46
CA PRO A 383 30.04 -25.89 8.19
C PRO A 383 28.57 -25.42 8.25
N PHE A 384 27.62 -26.24 7.82
CA PHE A 384 26.19 -25.95 7.80
C PHE A 384 25.41 -27.19 8.25
N THR A 385 24.22 -26.97 8.80
CA THR A 385 23.27 -28.05 9.15
C THR A 385 22.08 -28.08 8.19
N ARG A 386 21.60 -26.90 7.77
CA ARG A 386 20.58 -26.78 6.72
C ARG A 386 21.22 -26.68 5.36
N TRP A 387 20.64 -27.36 4.37
CA TRP A 387 21.17 -27.36 3.01
C TRP A 387 21.10 -25.97 2.35
N GLY A 388 20.10 -25.14 2.66
CA GLY A 388 20.02 -23.76 2.16
C GLY A 388 21.14 -22.85 2.68
N ASP A 389 21.76 -23.20 3.82
CA ASP A 389 22.90 -22.47 4.39
C ASP A 389 24.23 -22.89 3.74
N ALA A 390 24.25 -23.92 2.90
CA ALA A 390 25.45 -24.28 2.13
C ALA A 390 25.84 -23.17 1.12
N LEU A 391 24.86 -22.44 0.57
CA LEU A 391 25.06 -21.50 -0.52
C LEU A 391 26.11 -20.41 -0.22
N PRO A 392 26.07 -19.68 0.93
CA PRO A 392 27.09 -18.67 1.24
C PRO A 392 28.48 -19.28 1.52
N HIS A 393 28.53 -20.49 2.09
CA HIS A 393 29.80 -21.20 2.31
C HIS A 393 30.45 -21.60 0.98
N CYS A 394 29.64 -22.10 0.04
CA CYS A 394 30.06 -22.39 -1.33
C CYS A 394 30.51 -21.13 -2.08
N ALA A 395 29.74 -20.03 -1.99
CA ALA A 395 30.11 -18.76 -2.60
C ALA A 395 31.46 -18.25 -2.07
N LYS A 396 31.70 -18.38 -0.76
CA LYS A 396 33.00 -18.07 -0.14
C LYS A 396 34.12 -18.97 -0.66
N ALA A 397 33.87 -20.27 -0.83
CA ALA A 397 34.86 -21.22 -1.35
C ALA A 397 35.25 -20.90 -2.81
N ILE A 398 34.29 -20.52 -3.66
CA ILE A 398 34.54 -20.05 -5.03
C ILE A 398 35.40 -18.80 -5.01
N ARG A 399 35.01 -17.77 -4.25
CA ARG A 399 35.78 -16.51 -4.18
C ARG A 399 37.20 -16.70 -3.64
N ALA A 400 37.44 -17.70 -2.80
CA ALA A 400 38.77 -18.03 -2.28
C ALA A 400 39.76 -18.49 -3.38
N LYS A 401 39.26 -19.04 -4.51
CA LYS A 401 40.11 -19.40 -5.66
C LYS A 401 40.60 -18.18 -6.45
N ARG A 402 39.94 -17.02 -6.28
CA ARG A 402 40.28 -15.75 -6.94
C ARG A 402 40.25 -15.82 -8.47
N ASP A 403 39.41 -16.68 -9.04
CA ASP A 403 39.15 -16.72 -10.47
C ASP A 403 38.00 -15.74 -10.82
N PRO A 404 38.26 -14.66 -11.57
CA PRO A 404 37.22 -13.70 -11.96
C PRO A 404 36.12 -14.30 -12.84
N THR A 405 36.41 -15.38 -13.58
CA THR A 405 35.44 -16.03 -14.47
C THR A 405 34.34 -16.78 -13.70
N GLU A 406 34.58 -17.08 -12.43
CA GLU A 406 33.63 -17.77 -11.55
C GLU A 406 32.88 -16.82 -10.60
N ALA A 407 33.12 -15.50 -10.72
CA ALA A 407 32.51 -14.50 -9.83
C ALA A 407 30.98 -14.52 -9.89
N ASP A 408 30.41 -14.70 -11.08
CA ASP A 408 28.96 -14.76 -11.27
C ASP A 408 28.36 -16.01 -10.58
N MET A 409 29.08 -17.14 -10.55
CA MET A 409 28.62 -18.35 -9.85
C MET A 409 28.47 -18.09 -8.35
N ALA A 410 29.42 -17.40 -7.73
CA ALA A 410 29.32 -17.03 -6.32
C ALA A 410 28.16 -16.06 -6.06
N ASP A 411 27.92 -15.12 -6.97
CA ASP A 411 26.82 -14.15 -6.83
C ASP A 411 25.44 -14.81 -7.04
N ILE A 412 25.31 -15.81 -7.92
CA ILE A 412 24.08 -16.64 -8.05
C ILE A 412 23.72 -17.26 -6.70
N LEU A 413 24.70 -17.88 -6.03
CA LEU A 413 24.48 -18.58 -4.76
C LEU A 413 24.04 -17.61 -3.65
N ASP A 414 24.71 -16.46 -3.52
CA ASP A 414 24.35 -15.45 -2.53
C ASP A 414 22.97 -14.83 -2.80
N MET A 415 22.68 -14.48 -4.07
CA MET A 415 21.38 -13.97 -4.45
C MET A 415 20.28 -15.00 -4.18
N LYS A 416 20.50 -16.28 -4.52
CA LYS A 416 19.53 -17.35 -4.23
C LYS A 416 19.31 -17.52 -2.73
N HIS A 417 20.37 -17.52 -1.92
CA HIS A 417 20.26 -17.58 -0.47
C HIS A 417 19.44 -16.42 0.09
N LEU A 418 19.71 -15.18 -0.35
CA LEU A 418 18.97 -14.00 0.08
C LEU A 418 17.48 -14.07 -0.32
N VAL A 419 17.17 -14.52 -1.53
CA VAL A 419 15.78 -14.75 -1.97
C VAL A 419 15.11 -15.82 -1.10
N MET A 420 15.77 -16.95 -0.83
CA MET A 420 15.25 -18.00 0.06
C MET A 420 15.01 -17.50 1.49
N ARG A 421 15.78 -16.50 1.96
CA ARG A 421 15.61 -15.87 3.27
C ARG A 421 14.69 -14.63 3.24
N GLN A 422 13.90 -14.44 2.17
CA GLN A 422 12.98 -13.31 1.99
C GLN A 422 13.65 -11.93 2.08
N ARG A 423 14.94 -11.85 1.73
CA ARG A 423 15.75 -10.62 1.70
C ARG A 423 15.95 -10.15 0.26
N VAL A 424 14.85 -10.08 -0.50
CA VAL A 424 14.87 -9.73 -1.93
C VAL A 424 15.53 -8.36 -2.16
N SER A 425 15.27 -7.37 -1.29
CA SER A 425 15.89 -6.03 -1.42
C SER A 425 17.42 -6.06 -1.32
N ASP A 426 17.98 -6.97 -0.52
CA ASP A 426 19.43 -7.16 -0.44
C ASP A 426 19.96 -7.95 -1.64
N ALA A 427 19.20 -8.93 -2.13
CA ALA A 427 19.53 -9.66 -3.36
C ALA A 427 19.59 -8.70 -4.57
N VAL A 428 18.65 -7.75 -4.65
CA VAL A 428 18.60 -6.70 -5.67
C VAL A 428 19.81 -5.78 -5.59
N LYS A 429 20.28 -5.40 -4.40
CA LYS A 429 21.51 -4.61 -4.25
C LYS A 429 22.71 -5.39 -4.79
N LEU A 430 22.80 -6.67 -4.47
CA LEU A 430 23.86 -7.54 -4.96
C LEU A 430 23.80 -7.70 -6.49
N ALA A 431 22.61 -7.92 -7.04
CA ALA A 431 22.38 -8.00 -8.48
C ALA A 431 22.85 -6.73 -9.21
N ASN A 432 22.52 -5.54 -8.69
CA ASN A 432 22.97 -4.27 -9.25
C ASN A 432 24.50 -4.11 -9.22
N VAL A 433 25.17 -4.62 -8.17
CA VAL A 433 26.65 -4.64 -8.12
C VAL A 433 27.21 -5.60 -9.16
N ALA A 434 26.61 -6.80 -9.30
CA ALA A 434 27.04 -7.79 -10.27
C ALA A 434 26.86 -7.29 -11.72
N LEU A 435 25.78 -6.58 -12.04
CA LEU A 435 25.53 -6.01 -13.37
C LEU A 435 26.53 -4.91 -13.76
N LYS A 436 27.08 -4.17 -12.79
CA LYS A 436 28.18 -3.23 -13.07
C LYS A 436 29.46 -3.94 -13.51
N ARG A 437 29.66 -5.18 -13.06
CA ARG A 437 30.80 -6.02 -13.44
C ARG A 437 30.53 -6.76 -14.75
N ASN A 438 29.34 -7.36 -14.88
CA ASN A 438 28.90 -8.10 -16.05
C ASN A 438 27.48 -7.66 -16.46
N PRO A 439 27.33 -6.75 -17.43
CA PRO A 439 26.03 -6.33 -17.94
C PRO A 439 25.25 -7.44 -18.66
N ASP A 440 25.90 -8.55 -19.04
CA ASP A 440 25.30 -9.69 -19.73
C ASP A 440 24.84 -10.81 -18.77
N PHE A 441 24.63 -10.47 -17.50
CA PHE A 441 24.30 -11.44 -16.45
C PHE A 441 22.78 -11.58 -16.24
N ALA A 442 22.14 -12.44 -17.04
CA ALA A 442 20.67 -12.61 -17.06
C ALA A 442 20.05 -12.92 -15.68
N TYR A 443 20.70 -13.72 -14.83
CA TYR A 443 20.16 -14.07 -13.50
C TYR A 443 20.07 -12.85 -12.57
N ALA A 444 21.01 -11.90 -12.66
CA ALA A 444 20.94 -10.68 -11.87
C ALA A 444 19.74 -9.81 -12.27
N TYR A 445 19.44 -9.70 -13.57
CA TYR A 445 18.21 -9.04 -14.03
C TYR A 445 16.97 -9.75 -13.49
N TYR A 446 16.91 -11.09 -13.55
CA TYR A 446 15.81 -11.85 -12.95
C TYR A 446 15.61 -11.50 -11.47
N ILE A 447 16.67 -11.42 -10.67
CA ILE A 447 16.59 -11.03 -9.26
C ILE A 447 16.00 -9.62 -9.09
N ILE A 448 16.32 -8.67 -9.98
CA ILE A 448 15.72 -7.33 -9.97
C ILE A 448 14.22 -7.37 -10.29
N THR A 449 13.76 -8.28 -11.17
CA THR A 449 12.34 -8.45 -11.47
C THR A 449 11.49 -8.91 -10.27
N LEU A 450 12.13 -9.48 -9.24
CA LEU A 450 11.48 -9.88 -7.99
C LEU A 450 11.27 -8.70 -7.03
N SER A 451 11.81 -7.52 -7.34
CA SER A 451 11.65 -6.33 -6.51
C SER A 451 10.20 -5.84 -6.48
N ALA A 452 9.85 -5.10 -5.42
CA ALA A 452 8.56 -4.45 -5.26
C ALA A 452 8.37 -3.22 -6.17
N ASP A 453 9.45 -2.71 -6.76
CA ASP A 453 9.40 -1.58 -7.69
C ASP A 453 9.10 -2.10 -9.09
N HIS A 454 7.85 -1.93 -9.52
CA HIS A 454 7.35 -2.39 -10.81
C HIS A 454 8.08 -1.73 -11.99
N VAL A 455 8.51 -0.47 -11.89
CA VAL A 455 9.25 0.22 -12.97
C VAL A 455 10.62 -0.42 -13.14
N SER A 456 11.37 -0.55 -12.04
CA SER A 456 12.67 -1.23 -12.05
C SER A 456 12.55 -2.68 -12.50
N ALA A 457 11.51 -3.39 -12.07
CA ALA A 457 11.26 -4.79 -12.44
C ALA A 457 11.02 -4.95 -13.96
N LEU A 458 10.19 -4.10 -14.57
CA LEU A 458 9.91 -4.17 -16.00
C LEU A 458 11.14 -3.81 -16.84
N ARG A 459 11.87 -2.74 -16.46
CA ARG A 459 13.14 -2.39 -17.12
C ARG A 459 14.13 -3.54 -17.08
N ALA A 460 14.30 -4.16 -15.91
CA ALA A 460 15.19 -5.30 -15.74
C ALA A 460 14.75 -6.50 -16.57
N ALA A 461 13.44 -6.81 -16.63
CA ALA A 461 12.93 -7.88 -17.47
C ALA A 461 13.23 -7.63 -18.96
N LYS A 462 12.95 -6.42 -19.47
CA LYS A 462 13.20 -6.04 -20.86
C LYS A 462 14.69 -6.01 -21.22
N GLN A 463 15.54 -5.52 -20.31
CA GLN A 463 16.99 -5.52 -20.50
C GLN A 463 17.59 -6.93 -20.42
N GLY A 464 17.20 -7.72 -19.41
CA GLY A 464 17.71 -9.08 -19.22
C GLY A 464 17.35 -10.02 -20.36
N MET A 465 16.23 -9.80 -21.05
CA MET A 465 15.89 -10.53 -22.27
C MET A 465 16.84 -10.28 -23.45
N LYS A 466 17.67 -9.22 -23.40
CA LYS A 466 18.70 -8.93 -24.41
C LYS A 466 20.04 -9.62 -24.12
N CYS A 467 20.18 -10.29 -22.98
CA CYS A 467 21.43 -10.98 -22.64
C CYS A 467 21.74 -12.10 -23.65
N THR A 468 23.02 -12.28 -23.98
CA THR A 468 23.47 -13.24 -25.01
C THR A 468 23.40 -14.69 -24.53
N SER A 469 23.56 -14.91 -23.22
CA SER A 469 23.51 -16.22 -22.58
C SER A 469 22.44 -16.25 -21.48
N MET A 470 21.46 -17.13 -21.64
CA MET A 470 20.33 -17.24 -20.70
C MET A 470 19.73 -18.64 -20.72
N THR A 471 19.45 -19.19 -19.54
CA THR A 471 18.76 -20.48 -19.42
C THR A 471 17.26 -20.33 -19.73
N PRO A 472 16.58 -21.40 -20.20
CA PRO A 472 15.13 -21.36 -20.42
C PRO A 472 14.35 -20.92 -19.18
N PHE A 473 14.76 -21.37 -17.99
CA PHE A 473 14.16 -20.96 -16.73
C PHE A 473 14.20 -19.44 -16.53
N VAL A 474 15.38 -18.83 -16.62
CA VAL A 474 15.56 -17.38 -16.42
C VAL A 474 14.78 -16.59 -17.48
N ARG A 475 14.77 -17.06 -18.73
CA ARG A 475 14.00 -16.46 -19.83
C ARG A 475 12.51 -16.43 -19.52
N PHE A 476 11.90 -17.57 -19.22
CA PHE A 476 10.46 -17.65 -18.98
C PHE A 476 10.06 -16.87 -17.73
N GLN A 477 10.89 -16.86 -16.68
CA GLN A 477 10.64 -16.04 -15.50
C GLN A 477 10.62 -14.53 -15.81
N MET A 478 11.55 -14.03 -16.65
CA MET A 478 11.55 -12.62 -17.02
C MET A 478 10.39 -12.26 -17.95
N VAL A 479 10.07 -13.11 -18.94
CA VAL A 479 8.96 -12.86 -19.86
C VAL A 479 7.62 -12.82 -19.11
N GLN A 480 7.35 -13.78 -18.21
CA GLN A 480 6.08 -13.77 -17.47
C GLN A 480 5.97 -12.55 -16.53
N ARG A 481 7.09 -12.12 -15.91
CA ARG A 481 7.11 -10.87 -15.12
C ARG A 481 6.88 -9.64 -15.99
N ALA A 482 7.44 -9.61 -17.20
CA ALA A 482 7.22 -8.51 -18.15
C ALA A 482 5.74 -8.41 -18.53
N VAL A 483 5.07 -9.54 -18.82
CA VAL A 483 3.63 -9.59 -19.10
C VAL A 483 2.81 -9.03 -17.93
N GLU A 484 3.05 -9.54 -16.72
CA GLU A 484 2.31 -9.13 -15.51
C GLU A 484 2.48 -7.62 -15.25
N VAL A 485 3.72 -7.16 -15.20
CA VAL A 485 4.03 -5.79 -14.80
C VAL A 485 3.61 -4.79 -15.88
N ALA A 486 3.83 -5.09 -17.17
CA ALA A 486 3.40 -4.20 -18.26
C ALA A 486 1.86 -4.16 -18.38
N GLY A 487 1.18 -5.29 -18.18
CA GLY A 487 -0.29 -5.35 -18.14
C GLY A 487 -0.87 -4.46 -17.06
N ASP A 488 -0.35 -4.58 -15.82
CA ASP A 488 -0.79 -3.76 -14.69
C ASP A 488 -0.48 -2.27 -14.89
N TYR A 489 0.72 -1.96 -15.40
CA TYR A 489 1.17 -0.58 -15.59
C TYR A 489 0.40 0.12 -16.72
N GLY A 490 0.13 -0.58 -17.82
CA GLY A 490 -0.68 -0.05 -18.92
C GLY A 490 -2.13 0.27 -18.51
N ILE A 491 -2.76 -0.60 -17.70
CA ILE A 491 -4.09 -0.32 -17.13
C ILE A 491 -4.05 0.92 -16.24
N GLY A 492 -3.02 1.02 -15.39
CA GLY A 492 -2.86 2.15 -14.47
C GLY A 492 -2.72 3.49 -15.20
N ILE A 493 -1.84 3.55 -16.21
CA ILE A 493 -1.62 4.78 -16.99
C ILE A 493 -2.91 5.24 -17.68
N LEU A 494 -3.64 4.32 -18.32
CA LEU A 494 -4.89 4.68 -19.01
C LEU A 494 -5.99 5.15 -18.06
N GLN A 495 -5.92 4.81 -16.78
CA GLN A 495 -6.87 5.26 -15.75
C GLN A 495 -6.49 6.61 -15.13
N ASP A 496 -5.20 6.87 -14.94
CA ASP A 496 -4.68 8.05 -14.24
C ASP A 496 -4.38 9.22 -15.20
N LEU A 497 -5.38 9.64 -16.01
CA LEU A 497 -5.34 10.86 -16.84
C LEU A 497 -4.47 10.80 -18.11
N ALA A 498 -4.45 9.68 -18.82
CA ALA A 498 -3.98 9.72 -20.19
C ALA A 498 -5.03 10.38 -21.09
N SER A 499 -4.86 11.67 -21.45
CA SER A 499 -5.73 12.29 -22.46
C SER A 499 -5.35 11.73 -23.83
N GLU A 500 -6.35 11.38 -24.65
CA GLU A 500 -6.07 10.87 -25.99
C GLU A 500 -5.17 11.84 -26.77
N GLY A 501 -4.08 11.31 -27.32
CA GLY A 501 -3.05 12.06 -28.04
C GLY A 501 -1.85 12.55 -27.21
N ASP A 502 -1.87 12.43 -25.87
CA ASP A 502 -0.71 12.76 -25.02
C ASP A 502 0.29 11.60 -24.93
N ALA A 503 1.56 11.90 -24.59
CA ALA A 503 2.63 10.90 -24.48
C ALA A 503 2.29 9.74 -23.52
N LYS A 504 1.66 10.05 -22.36
CA LYS A 504 1.22 9.02 -21.41
C LYS A 504 0.14 8.09 -21.99
N TRP A 505 -0.71 8.58 -22.89
CA TRP A 505 -1.73 7.75 -23.54
C TRP A 505 -1.10 6.75 -24.50
N ALA A 506 -0.16 7.20 -25.33
CA ALA A 506 0.60 6.31 -26.19
C ALA A 506 1.42 5.29 -25.36
N GLU A 507 2.03 5.74 -24.26
CA GLU A 507 2.77 4.88 -23.32
C GLU A 507 1.90 3.77 -22.70
N GLY A 508 0.68 4.11 -22.24
CA GLY A 508 -0.26 3.12 -21.69
C GLY A 508 -0.65 2.04 -22.71
N ILE A 509 -0.94 2.44 -23.95
CA ILE A 509 -1.22 1.51 -25.06
C ILE A 509 0.00 0.64 -25.35
N ALA A 510 1.19 1.25 -25.41
CA ALA A 510 2.44 0.54 -25.69
C ALA A 510 2.71 -0.57 -24.67
N PHE A 511 2.45 -0.32 -23.38
CA PHE A 511 2.61 -1.36 -22.35
C PHE A 511 1.61 -2.51 -22.47
N LEU A 512 0.33 -2.23 -22.74
CA LEU A 512 -0.67 -3.27 -22.94
C LEU A 512 -0.37 -4.13 -24.17
N THR A 513 0.03 -3.49 -25.28
CA THR A 513 0.46 -4.19 -26.49
C THR A 513 1.73 -5.00 -26.23
N SER A 514 2.71 -4.44 -25.51
CA SER A 514 3.93 -5.15 -25.14
C SER A 514 3.65 -6.39 -24.28
N ALA A 515 2.73 -6.28 -23.31
CA ALA A 515 2.29 -7.41 -22.50
C ALA A 515 1.59 -8.49 -23.36
N LEU A 516 0.78 -8.08 -24.33
CA LEU A 516 0.14 -9.02 -25.25
C LEU A 516 1.16 -9.77 -26.11
N GLU A 517 2.12 -9.06 -26.70
CA GLU A 517 3.15 -9.69 -27.53
C GLU A 517 4.08 -10.60 -26.73
N ASP A 518 4.55 -10.16 -25.55
CA ASP A 518 5.33 -11.00 -24.64
C ASP A 518 4.55 -12.25 -24.22
N SER A 519 3.23 -12.14 -24.01
CA SER A 519 2.39 -13.29 -23.67
C SER A 519 2.28 -14.28 -24.83
N LYS A 520 2.18 -13.81 -26.09
CA LYS A 520 2.19 -14.68 -27.28
C LYS A 520 3.52 -15.42 -27.41
N VAL A 521 4.63 -14.70 -27.22
CA VAL A 521 5.98 -15.29 -27.21
C VAL A 521 6.09 -16.37 -26.13
N TYR A 522 5.68 -16.06 -24.90
CA TYR A 522 5.68 -17.02 -23.80
C TYR A 522 4.88 -18.28 -24.14
N LEU A 523 3.64 -18.13 -24.61
CA LEU A 523 2.73 -19.25 -24.89
C LEU A 523 3.14 -20.11 -26.10
N SER A 524 4.07 -19.63 -26.91
CA SER A 524 4.67 -20.39 -28.02
C SER A 524 5.92 -21.16 -27.63
N GLN A 525 6.65 -20.69 -26.61
CA GLN A 525 7.97 -21.22 -26.25
C GLN A 525 8.00 -21.94 -24.90
N ALA A 526 7.20 -21.52 -23.92
CA ALA A 526 7.22 -22.05 -22.56
C ALA A 526 6.65 -23.47 -22.48
N PRO A 527 7.12 -24.30 -21.53
CA PRO A 527 6.57 -25.63 -21.31
C PRO A 527 5.07 -25.58 -20.99
N PRO A 528 4.26 -26.50 -21.54
CA PRO A 528 2.81 -26.51 -21.32
C PRO A 528 2.41 -26.82 -19.86
N ASP A 529 3.29 -27.46 -19.10
CA ASP A 529 3.13 -27.73 -17.66
C ASP A 529 3.80 -26.67 -16.77
N ASN A 530 4.35 -25.61 -17.36
CA ASN A 530 4.96 -24.53 -16.58
C ASN A 530 3.91 -23.88 -15.66
N ARG A 531 4.28 -23.67 -14.40
CA ARG A 531 3.39 -23.13 -13.36
C ARG A 531 2.75 -21.78 -13.69
N HIS A 532 3.42 -20.92 -14.44
CA HIS A 532 2.94 -19.56 -14.77
C HIS A 532 2.09 -19.53 -16.03
N GLN A 533 1.94 -20.66 -16.73
CA GLN A 533 1.15 -20.78 -17.96
C GLN A 533 -0.26 -20.21 -17.76
N LYS A 534 -0.89 -20.47 -16.61
CA LYS A 534 -2.23 -19.96 -16.27
C LYS A 534 -2.26 -18.43 -16.18
N ASN A 535 -1.33 -17.82 -15.45
CA ASN A 535 -1.29 -16.38 -15.24
C ASN A 535 -1.05 -15.62 -16.54
N VAL A 536 -0.12 -16.11 -17.36
CA VAL A 536 0.13 -15.56 -18.69
C VAL A 536 -1.08 -15.73 -19.60
N LEU A 537 -1.81 -16.86 -19.52
CA LEU A 537 -3.04 -17.06 -20.27
C LEU A 537 -4.18 -16.14 -19.81
N TYR A 538 -4.30 -15.85 -18.52
CA TYR A 538 -5.30 -14.89 -18.04
C TYR A 538 -5.07 -13.51 -18.65
N TRP A 539 -3.82 -13.01 -18.61
CA TRP A 539 -3.41 -11.78 -19.28
C TRP A 539 -3.63 -11.85 -20.80
N ASN A 540 -3.16 -12.90 -21.46
CA ASN A 540 -3.31 -13.05 -22.91
C ASN A 540 -4.77 -12.98 -23.34
N ILE A 541 -5.67 -13.71 -22.66
CA ILE A 541 -7.10 -13.72 -22.99
C ILE A 541 -7.72 -12.33 -22.78
N LEU A 542 -7.48 -11.71 -21.62
CA LEU A 542 -8.02 -10.38 -21.30
C LEU A 542 -7.51 -9.31 -22.27
N LEU A 543 -6.21 -9.31 -22.58
CA LEU A 543 -5.60 -8.36 -23.51
C LEU A 543 -6.04 -8.61 -24.94
N ARG A 544 -6.18 -9.86 -25.41
CA ARG A 544 -6.77 -10.12 -26.74
C ARG A 544 -8.19 -9.58 -26.83
N ILE A 545 -9.02 -9.81 -25.81
CA ILE A 545 -10.38 -9.25 -25.77
C ILE A 545 -10.38 -7.72 -25.69
N ALA A 546 -9.39 -7.08 -25.08
CA ALA A 546 -9.31 -5.63 -24.98
C ALA A 546 -8.64 -4.95 -26.19
N ILE A 547 -7.74 -5.63 -26.90
CA ILE A 547 -6.86 -5.03 -27.92
C ILE A 547 -7.26 -5.46 -29.33
N ASP A 548 -7.41 -6.77 -29.58
CA ASP A 548 -7.65 -7.31 -30.93
C ASP A 548 -9.03 -6.85 -31.43
N GLU A 549 -9.11 -6.06 -32.52
CA GLU A 549 -10.38 -5.48 -33.00
C GLU A 549 -11.37 -6.54 -33.53
N HIS A 550 -10.89 -7.71 -33.92
CA HIS A 550 -11.67 -8.76 -34.57
C HIS A 550 -12.14 -9.88 -33.64
N ILE A 551 -12.21 -9.67 -32.32
CA ILE A 551 -12.76 -10.68 -31.40
C ILE A 551 -14.29 -10.63 -31.41
N SER A 552 -14.89 -11.74 -31.83
CA SER A 552 -16.33 -11.96 -31.80
C SER A 552 -16.84 -12.27 -30.40
N GLY A 553 -18.13 -12.02 -30.16
CA GLY A 553 -18.74 -12.26 -28.85
C GLY A 553 -18.74 -13.73 -28.42
N ASP A 554 -18.63 -14.68 -29.35
CA ASP A 554 -18.53 -16.12 -29.08
C ASP A 554 -17.09 -16.61 -28.83
N LEU A 555 -16.09 -15.73 -28.98
CA LEU A 555 -14.69 -15.95 -28.66
C LEU A 555 -13.98 -17.03 -29.48
N HIS A 556 -14.50 -17.40 -30.66
CA HIS A 556 -13.91 -18.47 -31.48
C HIS A 556 -12.47 -18.16 -31.93
N GLU A 557 -12.10 -16.88 -32.10
CA GLU A 557 -10.75 -16.44 -32.47
C GLU A 557 -9.71 -16.67 -31.36
N ILE A 558 -10.15 -16.85 -30.12
CA ILE A 558 -9.30 -17.14 -28.95
C ILE A 558 -9.51 -18.54 -28.39
N GLU A 559 -10.25 -19.42 -29.08
CA GLU A 559 -10.55 -20.78 -28.62
C GLU A 559 -9.27 -21.58 -28.31
N GLY A 560 -8.21 -21.36 -29.09
CA GLY A 560 -6.89 -21.95 -28.83
C GLY A 560 -6.30 -21.53 -27.47
N SER A 561 -6.40 -20.26 -27.09
CA SER A 561 -5.95 -19.78 -25.77
C SER A 561 -6.84 -20.33 -24.65
N LEU A 562 -8.16 -20.39 -24.83
CA LEU A 562 -9.09 -20.98 -23.86
C LEU A 562 -8.80 -22.48 -23.63
N ARG A 563 -8.51 -23.22 -24.71
CA ARG A 563 -8.14 -24.64 -24.64
C ARG A 563 -6.80 -24.84 -23.93
N LYS A 564 -5.79 -23.99 -24.22
CA LYS A 564 -4.51 -24.00 -23.49
C LYS A 564 -4.72 -23.75 -22.00
N LEU A 565 -5.62 -22.84 -21.63
CA LEU A 565 -5.91 -22.55 -20.22
C LEU A 565 -6.57 -23.74 -19.52
N LYS A 566 -7.53 -24.39 -20.17
CA LYS A 566 -8.14 -25.63 -19.67
C LYS A 566 -7.10 -26.75 -19.47
N ASN A 567 -6.10 -26.84 -20.34
CA ASN A 567 -5.01 -27.82 -20.19
C ASN A 567 -4.07 -27.45 -19.03
N ALA A 568 -3.68 -26.17 -18.89
CA ALA A 568 -2.88 -25.69 -17.78
C ALA A 568 -3.56 -25.93 -16.41
N ASP A 569 -4.88 -25.74 -16.34
CA ASP A 569 -5.69 -26.07 -15.17
C ASP A 569 -5.66 -27.57 -14.83
N GLN A 570 -5.71 -28.44 -15.84
CA GLN A 570 -5.60 -29.88 -15.66
C GLN A 570 -4.21 -30.30 -15.17
N PHE A 571 -3.14 -29.74 -15.73
CA PHE A 571 -1.77 -29.95 -15.25
C PHE A 571 -1.64 -29.55 -13.78
N SER A 572 -2.12 -28.36 -13.41
CA SER A 572 -2.10 -27.86 -12.04
C SER A 572 -2.82 -28.80 -11.07
N LYS A 573 -4.03 -29.27 -11.42
CA LYS A 573 -4.79 -30.23 -10.62
C LYS A 573 -4.08 -31.57 -10.49
N TRP A 574 -3.50 -32.07 -11.59
CA TRP A 574 -2.73 -33.32 -11.58
C TRP A 574 -1.52 -33.22 -10.65
N MET A 575 -0.80 -32.09 -10.66
CA MET A 575 0.31 -31.79 -9.74
C MET A 575 -0.11 -31.61 -8.27
N GLY A 576 -1.41 -31.73 -7.95
CA GLY A 576 -1.93 -31.57 -6.60
C GLY A 576 -2.07 -30.11 -6.14
N VAL A 577 -2.05 -29.17 -7.09
CA VAL A 577 -2.14 -27.73 -6.85
C VAL A 577 -3.39 -27.21 -7.57
N PRO A 578 -4.59 -27.26 -6.95
CA PRO A 578 -5.78 -26.70 -7.57
C PRO A 578 -5.56 -25.22 -7.90
N PRO A 579 -5.86 -24.78 -9.14
CA PRO A 579 -5.72 -23.37 -9.49
C PRO A 579 -6.49 -22.48 -8.49
N PRO A 580 -5.84 -21.48 -7.86
CA PRO A 580 -6.50 -20.57 -6.94
C PRO A 580 -7.45 -19.61 -7.68
N LYS A 581 -8.47 -19.10 -6.99
CA LYS A 581 -9.39 -18.05 -7.44
C LYS A 581 -8.75 -16.68 -7.23
N THR A 582 -7.64 -16.45 -7.94
CA THR A 582 -6.96 -15.15 -7.92
C THR A 582 -7.83 -14.06 -8.54
N GLN A 583 -7.51 -12.81 -8.22
CA GLN A 583 -8.18 -11.65 -8.78
C GLN A 583 -8.20 -11.68 -10.32
N LEU A 584 -7.02 -11.90 -10.93
CA LEU A 584 -6.87 -11.92 -12.39
C LEU A 584 -7.64 -13.09 -13.03
N ARG A 585 -7.63 -14.27 -12.41
CA ARG A 585 -8.42 -15.41 -12.87
C ARG A 585 -9.91 -15.12 -12.84
N ASN A 586 -10.42 -14.65 -11.71
CA ASN A 586 -11.85 -14.36 -11.56
C ASN A 586 -12.29 -13.28 -12.57
N THR A 587 -11.41 -12.31 -12.85
CA THR A 587 -11.61 -11.30 -13.90
C THR A 587 -11.73 -11.96 -15.27
N GLN A 588 -10.77 -12.82 -15.63
CA GLN A 588 -10.78 -13.54 -16.90
C GLN A 588 -12.02 -14.43 -17.06
N GLU A 589 -12.39 -15.20 -16.03
CA GLU A 589 -13.58 -16.05 -16.04
C GLU A 589 -14.86 -15.22 -16.18
N THR A 590 -14.94 -14.08 -15.50
CA THR A 590 -16.09 -13.16 -15.59
C THR A 590 -16.22 -12.57 -16.99
N VAL A 591 -15.12 -12.06 -17.57
CA VAL A 591 -15.11 -11.49 -18.92
C VAL A 591 -15.53 -12.53 -19.95
N VAL A 592 -14.89 -13.71 -19.96
CA VAL A 592 -15.19 -14.76 -20.94
C VAL A 592 -16.63 -15.24 -20.83
N ARG A 593 -17.15 -15.40 -19.61
CA ARG A 593 -18.52 -15.84 -19.39
C ARG A 593 -19.55 -14.80 -19.84
N LEU A 594 -19.29 -13.52 -19.59
CA LEU A 594 -20.29 -12.46 -19.76
C LEU A 594 -20.20 -11.74 -21.10
N LEU A 595 -19.10 -11.84 -21.85
CA LEU A 595 -18.90 -11.08 -23.09
C LEU A 595 -20.06 -11.17 -24.10
N PRO A 596 -20.64 -12.35 -24.42
CA PRO A 596 -21.76 -12.40 -25.37
C PRO A 596 -23.00 -11.63 -24.88
N ALA A 597 -23.37 -11.79 -23.61
CA ALA A 597 -24.51 -11.10 -23.02
C ALA A 597 -24.25 -9.59 -22.88
N ALA A 598 -23.02 -9.23 -22.52
CA ALA A 598 -22.56 -7.86 -22.40
C ALA A 598 -22.62 -7.11 -23.73
N LEU A 599 -22.11 -7.70 -24.82
CA LEU A 599 -22.16 -7.09 -26.15
C LEU A 599 -23.59 -7.02 -26.69
N LYS A 600 -24.44 -7.99 -26.38
CA LYS A 600 -25.86 -7.92 -26.73
C LYS A 600 -26.58 -6.77 -26.00
N GLU A 601 -26.22 -6.49 -24.75
CA GLU A 601 -26.87 -5.45 -23.95
C GLU A 601 -26.32 -4.05 -24.23
N TRP A 602 -25.00 -3.92 -24.35
CA TRP A 602 -24.30 -2.63 -24.35
C TRP A 602 -23.42 -2.38 -25.58
N GLY A 603 -23.32 -3.34 -26.52
CA GLY A 603 -22.44 -3.22 -27.69
C GLY A 603 -22.73 -1.98 -28.53
N ASP A 604 -24.01 -1.72 -28.81
CA ASP A 604 -24.43 -0.52 -29.55
C ASP A 604 -23.98 0.76 -28.84
N PHE A 605 -24.26 0.90 -27.54
CA PHE A 605 -23.82 2.04 -26.74
C PHE A 605 -22.30 2.20 -26.77
N VAL A 606 -21.55 1.15 -26.48
CA VAL A 606 -20.08 1.18 -26.43
C VAL A 606 -19.48 1.59 -27.77
N SER A 607 -20.09 1.19 -28.89
CA SER A 607 -19.64 1.58 -30.24
C SER A 607 -19.83 3.08 -30.55
N THR A 608 -20.74 3.75 -29.84
CA THR A 608 -21.01 5.19 -30.00
C THR A 608 -20.11 6.08 -29.13
N VAL A 609 -19.43 5.51 -28.13
CA VAL A 609 -18.52 6.26 -27.26
C VAL A 609 -17.28 6.64 -28.07
N LYS A 610 -17.10 7.94 -28.29
CA LYS A 610 -15.96 8.53 -29.00
C LYS A 610 -15.43 9.74 -28.25
N ALA A 611 -14.11 9.86 -28.18
CA ALA A 611 -13.45 11.05 -27.66
C ALA A 611 -13.71 12.28 -28.55
N GLU A 612 -13.57 13.47 -27.95
CA GLU A 612 -13.69 14.75 -28.68
C GLU A 612 -12.53 14.99 -29.66
N ARG A 613 -11.39 14.32 -29.44
CA ARG A 613 -10.24 14.28 -30.35
C ARG A 613 -10.05 12.84 -30.80
N GLU A 614 -10.24 12.56 -32.10
CA GLU A 614 -9.86 11.26 -32.65
C GLU A 614 -8.33 11.24 -32.77
N ALA A 615 -7.65 10.60 -31.82
CA ALA A 615 -6.24 10.26 -31.95
C ALA A 615 -6.13 8.89 -32.63
N GLU A 616 -5.33 8.77 -33.69
CA GLU A 616 -5.05 7.47 -34.28
C GLU A 616 -4.33 6.58 -33.26
N THR A 617 -4.79 5.33 -33.13
CA THR A 617 -4.10 4.31 -32.35
C THR A 617 -2.65 4.26 -32.82
N PRO A 618 -1.66 4.38 -31.92
CA PRO A 618 -0.25 4.28 -32.29
C PRO A 618 0.00 2.98 -33.08
N ASP A 619 0.68 3.10 -34.22
CA ASP A 619 1.13 1.94 -34.96
C ASP A 619 2.24 1.18 -34.22
N ALA A 620 2.62 0.01 -34.74
CA ALA A 620 3.63 -0.83 -34.12
C ALA A 620 4.99 -0.10 -33.97
N GLU A 621 5.38 0.70 -34.95
CA GLU A 621 6.65 1.44 -34.93
C GLU A 621 6.64 2.50 -33.82
N LYS A 622 5.56 3.27 -33.70
CA LYS A 622 5.39 4.25 -32.64
C LYS A 622 5.32 3.62 -31.26
N ILE A 623 4.66 2.46 -31.12
CA ILE A 623 4.64 1.69 -29.86
C ILE A 623 6.06 1.28 -29.44
N GLU A 624 6.86 0.79 -30.39
CA GLU A 624 8.25 0.42 -30.13
C GLU A 624 9.10 1.64 -29.75
N GLN A 625 8.91 2.77 -30.43
CA GLN A 625 9.61 4.03 -30.13
C GLN A 625 9.26 4.56 -28.73
N GLU A 626 7.99 4.57 -28.32
CA GLU A 626 7.57 5.01 -26.98
C GLU A 626 8.15 4.11 -25.89
N LEU A 627 8.15 2.79 -26.10
CA LEU A 627 8.76 1.85 -25.17
C LEU A 627 10.28 2.07 -25.08
N ALA A 628 10.96 2.32 -26.22
CA ALA A 628 12.39 2.63 -26.24
C ALA A 628 12.70 3.94 -25.51
N ALA A 629 11.94 5.01 -25.77
CA ALA A 629 12.09 6.30 -25.11
C ALA A 629 11.86 6.19 -23.59
N TRP A 630 10.90 5.38 -23.15
CA TRP A 630 10.69 5.09 -21.74
C TRP A 630 11.87 4.34 -21.09
N MET A 631 12.49 3.42 -21.83
CA MET A 631 13.68 2.69 -21.39
C MET A 631 14.92 3.59 -21.27
N GLU A 632 15.03 4.66 -22.07
CA GLU A 632 16.16 5.61 -22.08
C GLU A 632 16.08 6.67 -20.98
N LYS A 633 14.89 6.95 -20.43
CA LYS A 633 14.70 7.85 -19.29
C LYS A 633 15.40 7.29 -18.04
N THR A 634 16.66 7.68 -17.84
CA THR A 634 17.42 7.42 -16.62
C THR A 634 16.86 8.29 -15.51
N ASP A 635 16.42 7.69 -14.40
CA ASP A 635 15.92 8.40 -13.23
C ASP A 635 17.01 9.30 -12.63
N VAL A 636 16.98 10.59 -12.97
CA VAL A 636 17.78 11.64 -12.32
C VAL A 636 16.98 12.38 -11.25
N ASP A 637 15.66 12.18 -11.14
CA ASP A 637 14.84 12.78 -10.08
C ASP A 637 14.22 11.70 -9.18
N GLY A 638 14.64 11.69 -7.92
CA GLY A 638 14.23 10.73 -6.88
C GLY A 638 12.80 10.90 -6.37
N ASP A 639 11.84 11.27 -7.22
CA ASP A 639 10.42 11.15 -6.90
C ASP A 639 9.99 9.72 -7.21
N LYS A 640 10.16 8.83 -6.22
CA LYS A 640 9.66 7.47 -6.26
C LYS A 640 8.13 7.50 -6.30
N PRO A 641 7.47 7.05 -7.37
CA PRO A 641 6.09 6.63 -7.25
C PRO A 641 6.13 5.26 -6.57
N HIS A 642 5.75 5.19 -5.31
CA HIS A 642 5.43 3.91 -4.67
C HIS A 642 4.14 3.36 -5.29
N HIS A 643 4.18 2.89 -6.54
CA HIS A 643 3.07 2.21 -7.19
C HIS A 643 3.09 0.74 -6.82
N HIS A 644 2.80 0.43 -5.56
CA HIS A 644 2.03 -0.79 -5.32
C HIS A 644 0.68 -0.54 -5.96
N TRP A 645 0.14 -1.50 -6.72
CA TRP A 645 -1.23 -1.44 -7.24
C TRP A 645 -2.21 -1.58 -6.07
N HIS A 646 -2.29 -0.49 -5.33
CA HIS A 646 -3.14 -0.17 -4.22
C HIS A 646 -3.84 1.11 -4.66
N ALA A 647 -5.13 1.01 -4.94
CA ALA A 647 -5.90 2.00 -5.69
C ALA A 647 -5.61 3.46 -5.27
N GLY A 648 -5.23 4.32 -6.22
CA GLY A 648 -5.26 5.78 -6.12
C GLY A 648 -4.31 6.40 -5.09
N ALA A 649 -3.00 6.25 -5.25
CA ALA A 649 -2.01 6.77 -4.31
C ALA A 649 -1.75 8.29 -4.40
N ASP A 650 -2.22 8.99 -5.43
CA ASP A 650 -2.05 10.44 -5.50
C ASP A 650 -3.40 11.14 -5.35
N GLY A 651 -3.56 11.91 -4.27
CA GLY A 651 -4.77 12.70 -3.96
C GLY A 651 -5.07 13.84 -4.95
N LYS A 652 -4.66 13.72 -6.22
CA LYS A 652 -5.05 14.57 -7.34
C LYS A 652 -6.37 14.05 -7.92
N SER A 653 -7.29 14.96 -8.25
CA SER A 653 -8.52 14.57 -8.96
C SER A 653 -8.17 14.03 -10.34
N PRO A 654 -8.67 12.85 -10.77
CA PRO A 654 -8.51 12.34 -12.13
C PRO A 654 -9.33 13.13 -13.18
N PHE A 655 -9.72 14.38 -12.91
CA PHE A 655 -10.61 15.17 -13.77
C PHE A 655 -10.19 16.63 -13.95
N SER A 656 -8.92 16.99 -13.76
CA SER A 656 -8.45 18.36 -14.02
C SER A 656 -8.33 18.64 -15.52
N VAL A 657 -9.45 18.91 -16.20
CA VAL A 657 -9.47 19.38 -17.60
C VAL A 657 -9.37 20.92 -17.62
N PRO A 658 -8.66 21.55 -18.58
CA PRO A 658 -8.63 23.00 -18.71
C PRO A 658 -10.00 23.53 -19.13
N PHE A 659 -10.69 24.25 -18.24
CA PHE A 659 -11.93 24.95 -18.61
C PHE A 659 -11.61 26.20 -19.43
N SER A 660 -12.32 26.41 -20.54
CA SER A 660 -12.09 27.46 -21.54
C SER A 660 -12.58 28.87 -21.14
N GLN A 661 -12.78 29.16 -19.85
CA GLN A 661 -13.00 30.54 -19.40
C GLN A 661 -11.71 31.07 -18.79
N LYS A 662 -11.20 32.19 -19.32
CA LYS A 662 -10.01 32.93 -18.84
C LYS A 662 -9.98 32.95 -17.30
N GLN A 663 -9.24 32.04 -16.71
CA GLN A 663 -9.16 31.85 -15.26
C GLN A 663 -8.16 32.87 -14.68
N ALA A 664 -8.34 33.27 -13.42
CA ALA A 664 -7.36 34.07 -12.70
C ALA A 664 -5.97 33.39 -12.74
N ASP A 665 -4.90 34.15 -12.99
CA ASP A 665 -3.52 33.72 -12.74
C ASP A 665 -3.29 33.51 -11.23
N LEU A 666 -3.74 32.37 -10.71
CA LEU A 666 -3.57 31.97 -9.32
C LEU A 666 -2.25 31.22 -9.15
N TYR A 667 -1.65 31.41 -7.97
CA TYR A 667 -0.51 30.59 -7.55
C TYR A 667 -0.99 29.16 -7.34
N ARG A 668 -0.23 28.18 -7.81
CA ARG A 668 -0.53 26.76 -7.60
C ARG A 668 0.54 26.11 -6.71
N CYS A 669 0.10 25.22 -5.84
CA CYS A 669 1.01 24.34 -5.10
C CYS A 669 1.70 23.39 -6.09
N SER A 670 3.03 23.35 -6.08
CA SER A 670 3.82 22.45 -6.93
C SER A 670 3.55 20.97 -6.69
N TRP A 671 3.09 20.60 -5.49
CA TRP A 671 2.79 19.22 -5.12
C TRP A 671 1.35 18.82 -5.47
N CYS A 672 0.34 19.50 -4.90
CA CYS A 672 -1.06 19.11 -5.07
C CYS A 672 -1.85 19.93 -6.11
N GLY A 673 -1.26 20.95 -6.72
CA GLY A 673 -1.92 21.78 -7.74
C GLY A 673 -2.96 22.78 -7.24
N ASN A 674 -3.24 22.84 -5.93
CA ASN A 674 -4.26 23.72 -5.34
C ASN A 674 -4.01 25.20 -5.68
N PRO A 675 -4.99 25.91 -6.27
CA PRO A 675 -4.86 27.31 -6.61
C PRO A 675 -5.22 28.24 -5.44
N SER A 676 -4.49 29.35 -5.27
CA SER A 676 -4.90 30.46 -4.38
C SER A 676 -4.20 31.78 -4.76
N ALA A 677 -4.88 32.90 -4.58
CA ALA A 677 -4.33 34.24 -4.76
C ALA A 677 -3.41 34.68 -3.60
N ALA A 678 -3.49 33.97 -2.47
CA ALA A 678 -2.75 34.22 -1.23
C ALA A 678 -1.87 33.03 -0.80
N LEU A 679 -1.56 32.11 -1.73
CA LEU A 679 -0.78 30.91 -1.44
C LEU A 679 0.62 31.25 -0.91
N ARG A 680 0.87 31.03 0.38
CA ARG A 680 2.21 31.13 1.02
C ARG A 680 2.77 29.77 1.43
N LYS A 681 1.89 28.86 1.86
CA LYS A 681 2.12 27.43 2.17
C LYS A 681 0.82 26.68 1.85
N CYS A 682 0.91 25.45 1.32
CA CYS A 682 -0.28 24.65 1.04
C CYS A 682 -0.75 23.94 2.32
N GLY A 683 -1.97 24.24 2.77
CA GLY A 683 -2.59 23.62 3.94
C GLY A 683 -3.00 22.15 3.74
N GLY A 684 -3.05 21.68 2.48
CA GLY A 684 -3.44 20.29 2.16
C GLY A 684 -2.28 19.29 2.17
N CYS A 685 -1.05 19.71 1.87
CA CYS A 685 0.10 18.80 1.80
C CYS A 685 1.23 19.12 2.80
N SER A 686 1.21 20.28 3.47
CA SER A 686 2.13 20.64 4.57
C SER A 686 3.64 20.65 4.25
N GLN A 687 4.06 20.18 3.07
CA GLN A 687 5.44 19.77 2.79
C GLN A 687 6.19 20.68 1.80
N THR A 688 5.55 21.64 1.11
CA THR A 688 6.22 22.39 0.02
C THR A 688 6.25 23.91 0.21
N ARG A 689 7.40 24.53 -0.14
CA ARG A 689 7.62 26.00 -0.20
C ARG A 689 7.68 26.56 -1.63
N SER A 690 7.68 25.74 -2.68
CA SER A 690 7.75 26.21 -4.07
C SER A 690 6.36 26.49 -4.66
N ILE A 691 6.23 27.62 -5.33
CA ILE A 691 4.98 28.13 -5.92
C ILE A 691 5.18 28.21 -7.44
N LEU A 692 4.30 27.60 -8.22
CA LEU A 692 4.29 27.73 -9.68
C LEU A 692 3.30 28.85 -10.08
N ARG A 693 3.74 29.74 -10.98
CA ARG A 693 2.87 30.72 -11.64
C ARG A 693 2.43 30.09 -12.97
N SER A 694 1.13 30.15 -13.25
CA SER A 694 0.53 29.69 -14.51
C SER A 694 1.31 30.26 -15.71
N VAL A 695 1.95 29.39 -16.51
CA VAL A 695 2.43 29.74 -17.86
C VAL A 695 1.38 29.16 -18.81
N MET A 696 0.77 30.03 -19.62
CA MET A 696 -0.14 29.60 -20.69
C MET A 696 0.63 28.77 -21.72
N SER A 697 -0.06 27.81 -22.34
CA SER A 697 0.47 26.88 -23.36
C SER A 697 1.34 27.53 -24.43
N GLU A 698 2.42 26.85 -24.84
CA GLU A 698 3.40 27.24 -25.85
C GLU A 698 2.80 27.61 -27.23
N ALA A 699 1.55 27.26 -27.51
CA ALA A 699 0.88 27.54 -28.79
C ALA A 699 0.50 29.02 -29.04
N ALA A 700 0.84 29.96 -28.14
CA ALA A 700 0.47 31.38 -28.26
C ALA A 700 1.65 32.36 -28.33
N LEU A 701 2.88 31.87 -28.56
CA LEU A 701 4.12 32.63 -28.40
C LEU A 701 4.92 32.86 -29.69
N GLU A 702 4.28 32.85 -30.86
CA GLU A 702 4.95 33.16 -32.15
C GLU A 702 4.73 34.59 -32.70
N GLU A 703 3.98 35.46 -32.02
CA GLU A 703 3.92 36.88 -32.40
C GLU A 703 4.20 37.81 -31.22
N ARG A 704 5.49 38.00 -30.92
CA ARG A 704 6.07 39.27 -30.44
C ARG A 704 7.58 39.14 -30.34
N THR A 705 8.24 39.57 -31.40
CA THR A 705 9.67 39.75 -31.49
C THR A 705 10.15 40.97 -30.71
N GLN A 706 11.36 40.81 -30.15
CA GLN A 706 12.42 41.80 -29.93
C GLN A 706 12.35 42.80 -28.76
N THR A 707 13.55 43.03 -28.22
CA THR A 707 14.03 44.10 -27.31
C THR A 707 13.64 44.03 -25.83
N GLU A 708 14.51 43.49 -24.96
CA GLU A 708 15.50 44.26 -24.19
C GLU A 708 16.26 43.37 -23.19
N VAL A 709 17.59 43.48 -23.24
CA VAL A 709 18.56 42.95 -22.27
C VAL A 709 18.43 43.74 -20.96
N TRP A 710 18.67 43.13 -19.79
CA TRP A 710 19.56 43.61 -18.70
C TRP A 710 19.35 42.79 -17.41
N GLY A 711 20.36 41.97 -17.10
CA GLY A 711 21.00 41.87 -15.78
C GLY A 711 20.21 41.37 -14.58
N CYS A 712 20.42 40.11 -14.20
CA CYS A 712 20.49 39.76 -12.79
C CYS A 712 21.53 38.66 -12.53
N LYS A 713 22.36 38.90 -11.52
CA LYS A 713 23.57 38.18 -11.15
C LYS A 713 23.33 36.68 -10.91
N GLU A 714 24.25 35.86 -11.42
CA GLU A 714 24.46 34.49 -10.95
C GLU A 714 24.87 34.51 -9.47
N GLU A 715 23.89 34.44 -8.56
CA GLU A 715 24.15 33.90 -7.24
C GLU A 715 24.12 32.38 -7.35
N ARG A 716 25.32 31.80 -7.22
CA ARG A 716 25.58 30.37 -7.10
C ARG A 716 24.85 29.83 -5.86
N VAL A 717 23.57 29.47 -5.99
CA VAL A 717 22.83 28.74 -4.96
C VAL A 717 23.48 27.37 -4.86
N LYS A 718 24.27 27.16 -3.80
CA LYS A 718 24.69 25.83 -3.38
C LYS A 718 23.42 25.01 -3.18
N MET A 719 23.14 24.08 -4.10
CA MET A 719 22.20 22.99 -3.86
C MET A 719 22.65 22.32 -2.57
N THR A 720 21.96 22.63 -1.49
CA THR A 720 22.11 21.89 -0.26
C THR A 720 21.29 20.63 -0.52
N THR A 721 21.99 19.55 -0.88
CA THR A 721 21.42 18.20 -0.90
C THR A 721 20.60 18.05 0.37
N ILE A 722 19.27 17.99 0.27
CA ILE A 722 18.47 17.45 1.36
C ILE A 722 18.76 15.96 1.32
N GLN A 723 19.82 15.56 2.02
CA GLN A 723 19.94 14.21 2.51
C GLN A 723 18.64 13.95 3.27
N MET A 724 17.84 12.97 2.82
CA MET A 724 16.90 12.34 3.75
C MET A 724 17.75 11.84 4.91
N THR A 725 17.73 12.56 6.02
CA THR A 725 18.45 12.14 7.21
C THR A 725 17.84 10.79 7.60
N PRO A 726 18.63 9.70 7.69
CA PRO A 726 18.13 8.42 8.15
C PRO A 726 17.38 8.65 9.46
N HIS A 727 16.20 8.06 9.64
CA HIS A 727 15.46 8.16 10.90
C HIS A 727 16.37 7.70 12.03
N ILE A 728 16.90 8.65 12.79
CA ILE A 728 17.87 8.37 13.85
C ILE A 728 17.05 7.84 15.02
N PRO A 729 17.28 6.60 15.51
CA PRO A 729 16.48 6.01 16.57
C PRO A 729 16.92 6.61 17.92
N ILE A 730 16.52 7.85 18.16
CA ILE A 730 16.93 8.64 19.33
C ILE A 730 16.37 8.08 20.65
N HIS A 731 15.36 7.22 20.58
CA HIS A 731 14.79 6.49 21.73
C HIS A 731 15.27 5.03 21.80
N GLY A 732 16.18 4.60 20.93
CA GLY A 732 16.59 3.19 20.85
C GLY A 732 15.59 2.27 20.16
N ASN A 733 14.59 2.85 19.49
CA ASN A 733 13.56 2.22 18.68
C ASN A 733 14.13 1.69 17.35
N TYR A 734 15.04 0.72 17.43
CA TYR A 734 15.58 0.06 16.25
C TYR A 734 14.57 -0.96 15.70
N HIS A 735 14.22 -0.85 14.41
CA HIS A 735 13.53 -1.92 13.69
C HIS A 735 14.44 -3.14 13.53
N GLY A 736 13.87 -4.34 13.66
CA GLY A 736 14.65 -5.57 13.68
C GLY A 736 15.69 -5.62 14.81
N TYR A 737 15.40 -5.03 15.97
CA TYR A 737 16.29 -5.10 17.13
C TYR A 737 16.69 -6.54 17.48
N TYR A 738 15.72 -7.45 17.36
CA TYR A 738 15.89 -8.88 17.67
C TYR A 738 16.55 -9.69 16.54
N THR A 739 16.64 -9.17 15.30
CA THR A 739 17.36 -9.87 14.20
C THR A 739 18.87 -9.81 14.32
N LYS A 740 19.38 -8.92 15.19
CA LYS A 740 20.81 -8.79 15.52
C LYS A 740 21.25 -9.69 16.69
N ARG A 741 20.34 -10.50 17.26
CA ARG A 741 20.64 -11.47 18.32
C ARG A 741 20.56 -12.90 17.75
N PRO A 742 21.55 -13.78 18.01
CA PRO A 742 21.75 -15.03 17.26
C PRO A 742 20.87 -16.24 17.69
N SER A 743 19.71 -16.05 18.33
CA SER A 743 18.97 -17.16 18.97
C SER A 743 17.47 -17.15 18.67
N VAL A 744 16.88 -18.36 18.58
CA VAL A 744 15.44 -18.62 18.35
C VAL A 744 14.58 -18.22 19.56
N ARG A 745 15.19 -18.18 20.75
CA ARG A 745 14.63 -17.71 22.03
C ARG A 745 15.43 -16.54 22.57
N ASP A 746 14.84 -15.68 23.38
CA ASP A 746 15.61 -14.58 23.99
C ASP A 746 16.47 -15.13 25.15
N PRO A 747 17.81 -15.09 25.06
CA PRO A 747 18.70 -15.70 26.04
C PRO A 747 18.61 -14.98 27.40
N ARG A 748 18.05 -13.76 27.44
CA ARG A 748 17.82 -13.01 28.69
C ARG A 748 16.74 -13.64 29.54
N LEU A 749 15.78 -14.33 28.92
CA LEU A 749 14.76 -15.08 29.65
C LEU A 749 15.33 -16.40 30.17
N GLU A 750 16.25 -17.04 29.44
CA GLU A 750 16.81 -18.36 29.80
C GLU A 750 17.54 -18.37 31.17
N VAL A 751 18.12 -17.24 31.59
CA VAL A 751 18.79 -17.13 32.90
C VAL A 751 17.85 -16.84 34.07
N LEU A 752 16.59 -16.48 33.80
CA LEU A 752 15.59 -16.16 34.81
C LEU A 752 14.84 -17.42 35.24
N PRO A 753 14.40 -17.54 36.51
CA PRO A 753 13.58 -18.68 36.94
C PRO A 753 12.18 -18.63 36.28
N PRO A 754 11.65 -19.74 35.76
CA PRO A 754 10.34 -19.77 35.11
C PRO A 754 9.18 -19.32 35.98
N SER A 755 9.22 -19.70 37.26
CA SER A 755 8.24 -19.34 38.28
C SER A 755 8.11 -17.83 38.49
N LEU A 756 9.07 -17.03 38.00
CA LEU A 756 8.99 -15.57 38.03
C LEU A 756 7.75 -15.04 37.33
N PHE A 757 7.30 -15.71 36.28
CA PHE A 757 6.24 -15.21 35.40
C PHE A 757 4.96 -16.04 35.44
N THR A 758 5.01 -17.29 35.92
CA THR A 758 3.86 -18.21 35.87
C THR A 758 2.68 -17.68 36.70
N GLY A 759 1.53 -17.50 36.05
CA GLY A 759 0.33 -16.94 36.65
C GLY A 759 0.42 -15.46 37.02
N LYS A 760 1.51 -14.77 36.67
CA LYS A 760 1.77 -13.39 37.05
C LYS A 760 1.27 -12.38 36.02
N ARG A 761 0.94 -11.17 36.49
CA ARG A 761 0.70 -10.00 35.64
C ARG A 761 2.01 -9.24 35.41
N VAL A 762 2.40 -9.12 34.16
CA VAL A 762 3.71 -8.63 33.73
C VAL A 762 3.57 -7.38 32.89
N LEU A 763 4.41 -6.38 33.17
CA LEU A 763 4.62 -5.22 32.31
C LEU A 763 6.00 -5.32 31.65
N ASP A 764 6.09 -5.11 30.34
CA ASP A 764 7.34 -5.09 29.56
C ASP A 764 7.55 -3.68 28.97
N VAL A 765 8.49 -2.92 29.55
CA VAL A 765 8.75 -1.51 29.19
C VAL A 765 9.84 -1.41 28.14
N GLY A 766 9.49 -0.81 26.99
CA GLY A 766 10.34 -0.78 25.80
C GLY A 766 10.26 -2.10 25.03
N CYS A 767 9.05 -2.63 24.84
CA CYS A 767 8.84 -3.97 24.30
C CYS A 767 9.27 -4.12 22.83
N ASN A 768 9.51 -3.01 22.12
CA ASN A 768 9.85 -2.98 20.70
C ASN A 768 8.81 -3.81 19.90
N GLU A 769 9.24 -4.72 19.02
CA GLU A 769 8.36 -5.59 18.22
C GLU A 769 7.75 -6.76 19.03
N GLY A 770 7.74 -6.70 20.37
CA GLY A 770 6.95 -7.59 21.24
C GLY A 770 7.45 -9.04 21.35
N TRP A 771 8.70 -9.32 20.99
CA TRP A 771 9.28 -10.68 21.03
C TRP A 771 9.31 -11.26 22.44
N VAL A 772 9.91 -10.53 23.38
CA VAL A 772 10.01 -10.93 24.80
C VAL A 772 8.62 -11.03 25.44
N SER A 773 7.76 -10.04 25.19
CA SER A 773 6.40 -10.02 25.77
C SER A 773 5.56 -11.23 25.32
N CYS A 774 5.69 -11.65 24.05
CA CYS A 774 5.03 -12.87 23.56
C CYS A 774 5.59 -14.15 24.21
N GLU A 775 6.91 -14.22 24.42
CA GLU A 775 7.56 -15.37 25.06
C GLU A 775 7.19 -15.50 26.56
N ILE A 776 7.07 -14.38 27.26
CA ILE A 776 6.58 -14.34 28.66
C ILE A 776 5.12 -14.81 28.76
N GLY A 777 4.27 -14.41 27.81
CA GLY A 777 2.85 -14.73 27.82
C GLY A 777 2.50 -16.15 27.37
N ALA A 778 3.35 -16.82 26.60
CA ALA A 778 3.10 -18.17 26.10
C ALA A 778 3.19 -19.25 27.21
N ALA A 779 2.36 -20.29 27.11
CA ALA A 779 2.22 -21.37 28.10
C ALA A 779 3.07 -22.64 27.75
N PRO A 780 3.21 -23.63 28.67
CA PRO A 780 4.24 -24.70 28.56
C PRO A 780 4.08 -25.63 27.38
N HIS A 781 2.86 -25.73 26.87
CA HIS A 781 2.51 -26.61 25.78
C HIS A 781 2.34 -25.88 24.45
N THR A 782 2.52 -24.55 24.42
CA THR A 782 2.19 -23.72 23.25
C THR A 782 3.39 -23.20 22.46
N LEU A 783 4.61 -23.67 22.76
CA LEU A 783 5.81 -23.35 21.96
C LEU A 783 6.61 -24.60 21.57
N PHE A 784 5.92 -25.70 21.27
CA PHE A 784 6.55 -26.92 20.79
C PHE A 784 6.55 -26.94 19.25
N LEU A 785 7.54 -26.30 18.61
CA LEU A 785 8.25 -26.80 17.42
C LEU A 785 9.27 -25.79 16.88
N PHE A 786 10.46 -25.79 17.47
CA PHE A 786 11.72 -25.56 16.74
C PHE A 786 12.83 -26.39 17.41
N VAL A 787 12.56 -27.68 17.59
CA VAL A 787 13.58 -28.68 17.92
C VAL A 787 13.22 -29.91 17.12
N ASN A 788 14.02 -30.19 16.09
CA ASN A 788 14.13 -31.55 15.58
C ASN A 788 14.49 -32.47 16.73
N LEU A 789 13.99 -33.70 16.66
CA LEU A 789 14.63 -34.90 17.15
C LEU A 789 16.18 -34.75 17.10
N THR A 790 16.78 -34.29 18.20
CA THR A 790 18.08 -34.58 18.82
C THR A 790 18.22 -33.64 20.01
N LEU A 791 18.85 -34.12 21.08
CA LEU A 791 19.09 -33.43 22.35
C LEU A 791 17.90 -33.52 23.30
N ARG A 792 18.04 -34.42 24.28
CA ARG A 792 17.45 -34.31 25.62
C ARG A 792 17.99 -33.07 26.35
N SER A 793 17.79 -31.90 25.76
CA SER A 793 17.82 -30.63 26.48
C SER A 793 16.50 -30.54 27.23
N LYS A 794 16.57 -30.28 28.53
CA LYS A 794 15.45 -30.19 29.49
C LYS A 794 14.18 -29.56 28.88
N PRO A 795 12.98 -30.05 29.22
CA PRO A 795 11.72 -29.55 28.66
C PRO A 795 11.66 -28.02 28.77
N ALA A 796 11.31 -27.38 27.66
CA ALA A 796 11.22 -25.93 27.54
C ALA A 796 10.27 -25.37 28.60
N GLN A 797 10.81 -24.63 29.57
CA GLN A 797 10.00 -23.90 30.54
C GLN A 797 9.51 -22.61 29.88
N SER A 798 8.34 -22.68 29.22
CA SER A 798 7.55 -21.47 28.96
C SER A 798 7.22 -20.76 30.28
N ARG A 799 6.79 -19.52 30.20
CA ARG A 799 6.65 -18.65 31.38
C ARG A 799 5.21 -18.53 31.89
N GLY A 800 4.20 -18.60 31.02
CA GLY A 800 2.79 -18.77 31.42
C GLY A 800 2.21 -17.63 32.26
N ALA A 801 2.54 -16.38 31.93
CA ALA A 801 1.96 -15.21 32.59
C ALA A 801 0.44 -15.13 32.41
N SER A 802 -0.29 -14.72 33.44
CA SER A 802 -1.75 -14.52 33.38
C SER A 802 -2.12 -13.27 32.57
N LYS A 803 -1.25 -12.26 32.57
CA LYS A 803 -1.37 -11.08 31.71
C LYS A 803 0.00 -10.50 31.37
N VAL A 804 0.20 -10.06 30.14
CA VAL A 804 1.38 -9.31 29.71
C VAL A 804 0.95 -8.02 29.00
N VAL A 805 1.47 -6.89 29.46
CA VAL A 805 1.29 -5.59 28.81
C VAL A 805 2.65 -5.14 28.30
N GLY A 806 2.82 -5.03 26.98
CA GLY A 806 4.02 -4.44 26.37
C GLY A 806 3.79 -2.98 26.02
N VAL A 807 4.74 -2.11 26.36
CA VAL A 807 4.67 -0.68 26.04
C VAL A 807 5.91 -0.23 25.29
N ASP A 808 5.73 0.58 24.26
CA ASP A 808 6.81 1.21 23.51
C ASP A 808 6.36 2.60 23.03
N ILE A 809 7.30 3.52 22.86
CA ILE A 809 7.01 4.89 22.44
C ILE A 809 6.71 4.97 20.93
N ASP A 810 7.15 3.97 20.17
CA ASP A 810 7.04 3.93 18.71
C ASP A 810 5.83 3.10 18.24
N ASP A 811 4.86 3.77 17.60
CA ASP A 811 3.64 3.14 17.12
C ASP A 811 3.90 2.08 16.03
N GLU A 812 4.95 2.24 15.23
CA GLU A 812 5.28 1.29 14.17
C GLU A 812 5.82 -0.01 14.76
N LEU A 813 6.64 0.07 15.81
CA LEU A 813 7.11 -1.09 16.55
C LEU A 813 5.95 -1.80 17.28
N ILE A 814 5.00 -1.05 17.84
CA ILE A 814 3.80 -1.62 18.47
C ILE A 814 2.91 -2.35 17.45
N ARG A 815 2.74 -1.82 16.23
CA ARG A 815 2.08 -2.57 15.14
C ARG A 815 2.87 -3.85 14.78
N GLY A 816 4.20 -3.80 14.85
CA GLY A 816 5.06 -4.98 14.77
C GLY A 816 4.77 -6.00 15.88
N ALA A 817 4.62 -5.55 17.12
CA ALA A 817 4.30 -6.38 18.28
C ALA A 817 2.93 -7.07 18.18
N TRP A 818 1.90 -6.35 17.72
CA TRP A 818 0.59 -6.95 17.45
C TRP A 818 0.66 -8.04 16.37
N ARG A 819 1.44 -7.82 15.29
CA ARG A 819 1.70 -8.85 14.27
C ARG A 819 2.46 -10.04 14.85
N ARG A 820 3.49 -9.80 15.67
CA ARG A 820 4.30 -10.86 16.30
C ARG A 820 3.46 -11.79 17.17
N ARG A 821 2.49 -11.24 17.91
CA ARG A 821 1.54 -12.01 18.72
C ARG A 821 0.68 -12.94 17.88
N MET A 822 0.15 -12.44 16.76
CA MET A 822 -0.62 -13.25 15.80
C MET A 822 0.24 -14.36 15.20
N THR A 823 1.47 -14.04 14.80
CA THR A 823 2.46 -14.99 14.30
C THR A 823 2.76 -16.07 15.34
N ALA A 824 3.03 -15.69 16.59
CA ALA A 824 3.32 -16.63 17.68
C ALA A 824 2.12 -17.55 17.99
N TRP A 825 0.89 -17.02 17.97
CA TRP A 825 -0.35 -17.81 18.10
C TRP A 825 -0.52 -18.82 16.98
N SER A 826 -0.22 -18.42 15.76
CA SER A 826 -0.40 -19.27 14.59
C SER A 826 0.58 -20.43 14.54
N MET A 827 1.67 -20.37 15.32
CA MET A 827 2.67 -21.44 15.42
C MET A 827 2.46 -22.35 16.63
N GLN A 828 1.28 -22.31 17.26
CA GLN A 828 0.99 -23.17 18.41
C GLN A 828 0.45 -24.53 17.97
N GLY A 829 1.01 -25.60 18.52
CA GLY A 829 0.48 -26.97 18.39
C GLY A 829 -0.75 -27.19 19.26
N PRO A 830 -1.61 -28.20 18.96
CA PRO A 830 -2.73 -28.56 19.79
C PRO A 830 -2.25 -29.09 21.16
N THR A 831 -2.94 -28.69 22.22
CA THR A 831 -2.75 -29.25 23.56
C THR A 831 -3.15 -30.71 23.58
N ARG A 832 -2.22 -31.61 23.93
CA ARG A 832 -2.55 -33.00 24.25
C ARG A 832 -3.43 -33.01 25.49
N VAL A 833 -4.66 -33.48 25.34
CA VAL A 833 -5.53 -33.81 26.46
C VAL A 833 -5.11 -35.20 26.91
N ASP A 834 -4.43 -35.31 28.05
CA ASP A 834 -4.20 -36.59 28.70
C ASP A 834 -5.54 -37.06 29.30
N GLU A 835 -6.39 -37.68 28.49
CA GLU A 835 -7.53 -38.43 28.99
C GLU A 835 -7.06 -39.82 29.41
N GLY A 836 -6.68 -39.93 30.69
CA GLY A 836 -6.61 -41.22 31.35
C GLY A 836 -8.01 -41.77 31.55
N GLU A 837 -8.40 -42.80 30.80
CA GLU A 837 -9.39 -43.80 31.22
C GLU A 837 -9.35 -45.04 30.30
N GLU A 838 -9.28 -46.22 30.92
CA GLU A 838 -9.18 -47.54 30.28
C GLU A 838 -10.37 -47.84 29.34
N ARG A 839 -10.11 -48.05 28.03
CA ARG A 839 -11.11 -48.64 27.12
C ARG A 839 -10.56 -49.72 26.16
N ASN A 840 -10.72 -50.95 26.62
CA ASN A 840 -11.11 -52.21 25.94
C ASN A 840 -10.74 -52.45 24.44
N PRO A 841 -9.92 -53.47 24.10
CA PRO A 841 -9.26 -53.61 22.78
C PRO A 841 -10.08 -54.25 21.64
N LYS A 842 -11.42 -54.19 21.62
CA LYS A 842 -12.24 -54.93 20.62
C LYS A 842 -13.08 -54.11 19.63
N ARG A 843 -12.74 -52.84 19.38
CA ARG A 843 -13.27 -52.07 18.22
C ARG A 843 -12.14 -51.43 17.42
N ARG A 844 -11.53 -52.21 16.51
CA ARG A 844 -10.74 -51.66 15.38
C ARG A 844 -11.45 -52.02 14.08
N LYS A 845 -12.37 -51.15 13.65
CA LYS A 845 -12.80 -51.04 12.25
C LYS A 845 -13.37 -49.63 12.03
N LEU A 846 -12.88 -49.02 10.95
CA LEU A 846 -13.21 -47.71 10.37
C LEU A 846 -12.51 -46.48 11.00
N GLY A 847 -11.66 -45.85 10.18
CA GLY A 847 -11.24 -44.46 10.32
C GLY A 847 -10.26 -44.12 11.45
N SER A 848 -9.00 -44.52 11.34
CA SER A 848 -7.95 -43.71 11.99
C SER A 848 -7.76 -42.47 11.13
N GLU A 849 -8.52 -41.41 11.40
CA GLU A 849 -8.10 -40.06 11.05
C GLU A 849 -6.69 -39.89 11.64
N LYS A 850 -5.69 -39.86 10.77
CA LYS A 850 -4.38 -39.33 11.16
C LYS A 850 -4.63 -37.87 11.43
N GLU A 851 -4.68 -37.48 12.70
CA GLU A 851 -4.79 -36.09 13.14
C GLU A 851 -3.78 -35.22 12.38
N ALA A 852 -4.28 -34.54 11.35
CA ALA A 852 -3.60 -33.45 10.66
C ALA A 852 -3.81 -32.18 11.51
N GLY A 853 -3.21 -32.16 12.69
CA GLY A 853 -3.54 -31.18 13.73
C GLY A 853 -2.44 -30.15 13.97
N TYR A 854 -1.94 -29.44 12.97
CA TYR A 854 -1.09 -28.26 13.22
C TYR A 854 -1.14 -27.31 12.05
N PHE A 855 -1.10 -26.00 12.31
CA PHE A 855 -0.95 -24.94 11.30
C PHE A 855 0.55 -24.71 11.06
N PRO A 856 1.16 -25.40 10.07
CA PRO A 856 2.61 -25.41 9.92
C PRO A 856 3.10 -24.02 9.51
N VAL A 857 4.39 -23.74 9.70
CA VAL A 857 5.01 -22.46 9.29
C VAL A 857 4.70 -22.14 7.82
N SER A 858 4.61 -23.17 6.97
CA SER A 858 4.19 -23.05 5.56
C SER A 858 2.75 -22.55 5.40
N CYS A 859 1.80 -22.93 6.26
CA CYS A 859 0.43 -22.41 6.23
C CYS A 859 0.34 -20.96 6.70
N MET A 860 1.15 -20.52 7.67
CA MET A 860 1.23 -19.09 8.01
C MET A 860 1.80 -18.27 6.86
N HIS A 861 2.75 -18.83 6.12
CA HIS A 861 3.35 -18.18 4.95
C HIS A 861 2.37 -18.06 3.78
N ASN A 862 1.42 -18.99 3.65
CA ASN A 862 0.47 -19.08 2.54
C ASN A 862 -0.93 -18.52 2.83
N HIS A 863 -1.31 -18.39 4.10
CA HIS A 863 -2.67 -18.01 4.51
C HIS A 863 -2.69 -16.85 5.53
N GLY A 864 -1.53 -16.29 5.86
CA GLY A 864 -1.38 -15.32 6.93
C GLY A 864 -1.54 -15.95 8.32
N ALA A 865 -1.49 -15.12 9.35
CA ALA A 865 -1.67 -15.57 10.74
C ALA A 865 -3.12 -15.99 11.00
N LEU A 866 -3.32 -17.08 11.74
CA LEU A 866 -4.62 -17.52 12.21
C LEU A 866 -5.31 -16.41 13.01
N PRO A 867 -6.62 -16.18 12.80
CA PRO A 867 -7.38 -15.30 13.68
C PRO A 867 -7.37 -15.85 15.10
N ILE A 868 -7.34 -14.95 16.08
CA ILE A 868 -7.43 -15.33 17.49
C ILE A 868 -8.88 -15.77 17.76
N PRO A 869 -9.13 -17.01 18.19
CA PRO A 869 -10.48 -17.47 18.50
C PRO A 869 -11.07 -16.65 19.64
N THR A 870 -12.37 -16.38 19.56
CA THR A 870 -13.12 -15.74 20.64
C THR A 870 -13.34 -16.68 21.83
N THR A 871 -13.13 -17.98 21.64
CA THR A 871 -13.28 -19.05 22.64
C THR A 871 -12.09 -19.20 23.59
N THR A 872 -10.92 -18.63 23.28
CA THR A 872 -9.74 -18.64 24.16
C THR A 872 -9.98 -17.77 25.40
N GLY A 873 -9.57 -18.25 26.58
CA GLY A 873 -9.70 -17.51 27.83
C GLY A 873 -9.01 -16.15 27.76
N LEU A 874 -9.51 -15.14 28.48
CA LEU A 874 -8.91 -13.79 28.51
C LEU A 874 -7.50 -13.78 29.15
N ASP A 875 -7.24 -14.77 30.00
CA ASP A 875 -5.98 -14.96 30.74
C ASP A 875 -5.07 -16.01 30.08
N GLU A 876 -5.41 -16.44 28.86
CA GLU A 876 -4.63 -17.39 28.07
C GLU A 876 -4.01 -16.73 26.84
N PHE A 877 -2.86 -17.25 26.39
CA PHE A 877 -2.26 -16.80 25.15
C PHE A 877 -3.16 -17.12 23.95
N PRO A 878 -3.37 -16.17 23.02
CA PRO A 878 -2.69 -14.87 22.86
C PRO A 878 -3.42 -13.69 23.49
N ARG A 879 -4.56 -13.90 24.17
CA ARG A 879 -5.41 -12.83 24.70
C ARG A 879 -4.89 -12.25 26.02
N ASN A 880 -4.04 -13.00 26.72
CA ASN A 880 -3.30 -12.50 27.87
C ASN A 880 -2.24 -11.44 27.51
N VAL A 881 -1.79 -11.35 26.24
CA VAL A 881 -0.80 -10.36 25.78
C VAL A 881 -1.45 -9.18 25.05
N SER A 882 -1.14 -7.95 25.47
CA SER A 882 -1.60 -6.69 24.87
C SER A 882 -0.47 -5.68 24.73
N PHE A 883 -0.58 -4.76 23.77
CA PHE A 883 0.44 -3.73 23.52
C PHE A 883 -0.14 -2.31 23.49
N ARG A 884 0.64 -1.31 23.94
CA ARG A 884 0.27 0.11 23.90
C ARG A 884 1.42 0.96 23.38
N THR A 885 1.09 1.91 22.51
CA THR A 885 1.97 3.02 22.17
C THR A 885 1.88 4.06 23.29
N ALA A 886 2.97 4.27 24.03
CA ALA A 886 3.01 5.23 25.13
C ALA A 886 4.46 5.62 25.47
N ASP A 887 4.69 6.89 25.82
CA ASP A 887 5.86 7.25 26.62
C ASP A 887 5.57 6.87 28.07
N TRP A 888 5.73 5.59 28.42
CA TRP A 888 5.30 5.05 29.72
C TRP A 888 5.96 5.73 30.93
N VAL A 889 7.03 6.50 30.76
CA VAL A 889 7.59 7.29 31.87
C VAL A 889 6.67 8.47 32.20
N ASN A 890 6.05 9.08 31.19
CA ASN A 890 5.30 10.34 31.33
C ASN A 890 3.77 10.20 31.12
N ASP A 891 3.32 9.16 30.41
CA ASP A 891 1.90 8.94 30.07
C ASP A 891 1.29 7.84 30.93
N THR A 892 0.02 7.98 31.34
CA THR A 892 -0.72 6.92 32.06
C THR A 892 -1.42 5.96 31.11
N ILE A 893 -1.40 4.66 31.41
CA ILE A 893 -2.21 3.66 30.69
C ILE A 893 -3.25 3.02 31.63
N PRO A 894 -4.46 2.67 31.15
CA PRO A 894 -5.52 2.10 31.99
C PRO A 894 -5.11 0.82 32.74
N GLU A 895 -4.21 0.02 32.16
CA GLU A 895 -3.77 -1.24 32.74
C GLU A 895 -2.97 -1.07 34.05
N ASP A 896 -2.37 0.11 34.26
CA ASP A 896 -1.56 0.42 35.45
C ASP A 896 -2.42 0.47 36.73
N GLU A 897 -3.71 0.80 36.63
CA GLU A 897 -4.62 0.92 37.80
C GLU A 897 -4.72 -0.37 38.61
N ARG A 898 -4.54 -1.51 37.94
CA ARG A 898 -4.62 -2.83 38.57
C ARG A 898 -3.27 -3.30 39.13
N GLY A 899 -2.18 -2.57 38.91
CA GLY A 899 -0.81 -2.95 39.28
C GLY A 899 -0.27 -4.19 38.55
N TYR A 900 0.96 -4.59 38.88
CA TYR A 900 1.67 -5.74 38.30
C TYR A 900 2.42 -6.56 39.36
N ASP A 901 2.66 -7.84 39.05
CA ASP A 901 3.49 -8.75 39.83
C ASP A 901 4.95 -8.70 39.39
N VAL A 902 5.18 -8.41 38.10
CA VAL A 902 6.52 -8.28 37.53
C VAL A 902 6.57 -7.10 36.57
N VAL A 903 7.61 -6.28 36.67
CA VAL A 903 7.96 -5.30 35.62
C VAL A 903 9.29 -5.71 35.02
N VAL A 904 9.37 -5.75 33.70
CA VAL A 904 10.57 -6.06 32.92
C VAL A 904 11.01 -4.80 32.18
N ALA A 905 12.30 -4.48 32.29
CA ALA A 905 12.92 -3.34 31.64
C ALA A 905 14.26 -3.76 31.03
N PHE A 906 14.19 -4.43 29.88
CA PHE A 906 15.38 -4.91 29.21
C PHE A 906 15.95 -3.89 28.25
N SER A 907 17.21 -3.47 28.46
CA SER A 907 17.91 -2.58 27.54
C SER A 907 17.17 -1.25 27.23
N ILE A 908 16.42 -0.71 28.20
CA ILE A 908 15.65 0.53 28.02
C ILE A 908 16.13 1.69 28.90
N THR A 909 16.78 1.40 30.03
CA THR A 909 17.16 2.42 31.04
C THR A 909 18.06 3.51 30.47
N LYS A 910 19.04 3.16 29.62
CA LYS A 910 19.87 4.15 28.92
C LYS A 910 19.06 5.15 28.09
N TRP A 911 18.04 4.67 27.38
CA TRP A 911 17.28 5.51 26.46
C TRP A 911 16.32 6.43 27.21
N ILE A 912 15.74 5.94 28.31
CA ILE A 912 15.00 6.76 29.28
C ILE A 912 15.92 7.84 29.86
N HIS A 913 17.11 7.45 30.30
CA HIS A 913 18.08 8.34 30.95
C HIS A 913 18.61 9.42 30.00
N LEU A 914 18.97 9.09 28.76
CA LEU A 914 19.45 10.06 27.77
C LEU A 914 18.36 11.03 27.27
N ASN A 915 17.09 10.63 27.30
CA ASN A 915 15.99 11.48 26.82
C ASN A 915 15.32 12.29 27.93
N GLY A 916 15.16 11.71 29.12
CA GLY A 916 14.50 12.34 30.27
C GLY A 916 15.45 12.89 31.33
N GLY A 917 16.76 12.69 31.20
CA GLY A 917 17.75 13.06 32.22
C GLY A 917 17.65 12.20 33.48
N ASP A 918 18.42 12.57 34.50
CA ASP A 918 18.37 11.93 35.83
C ASP A 918 16.94 11.91 36.39
N ALA A 919 16.22 13.03 36.26
CA ALA A 919 14.82 13.14 36.70
C ALA A 919 13.88 12.18 35.95
N GLY A 920 14.12 11.91 34.66
CA GLY A 920 13.33 10.93 33.91
C GLY A 920 13.55 9.51 34.39
N LEU A 921 14.80 9.17 34.75
CA LEU A 921 15.15 7.88 35.31
C LEU A 921 14.59 7.69 36.74
N GLU A 922 14.66 8.72 37.57
CA GLU A 922 14.03 8.72 38.91
C GLU A 922 12.51 8.56 38.83
N ARG A 923 11.85 9.29 37.91
CA ARG A 923 10.41 9.11 37.65
C ARG A 923 10.10 7.68 37.20
N PHE A 924 10.92 7.11 36.31
CA PHE A 924 10.76 5.73 35.87
C PHE A 924 10.82 4.75 37.04
N PHE A 925 11.85 4.79 37.89
CA PHE A 925 11.96 3.88 39.03
C PHE A 925 10.86 4.10 40.08
N THR A 926 10.48 5.35 40.35
CA THR A 926 9.35 5.68 41.24
C THR A 926 8.05 5.10 40.70
N ARG A 927 7.84 5.19 39.39
CA ARG A 927 6.65 4.64 38.73
C ARG A 927 6.64 3.12 38.75
N VAL A 928 7.78 2.47 38.49
CA VAL A 928 7.93 1.02 38.62
C VAL A 928 7.57 0.58 40.04
N ALA A 929 8.07 1.27 41.06
CA ALA A 929 7.68 1.01 42.45
C ALA A 929 6.17 1.21 42.66
N GLY A 930 5.58 2.27 42.10
CA GLY A 930 4.16 2.59 42.25
C GLY A 930 3.20 1.55 41.66
N VAL A 931 3.58 0.92 40.54
CA VAL A 931 2.73 -0.10 39.89
C VAL A 931 2.95 -1.52 40.42
N LEU A 932 4.01 -1.77 41.18
CA LEU A 932 4.29 -3.07 41.81
C LEU A 932 3.65 -3.17 43.21
N GLN A 933 3.25 -4.36 43.64
CA GLN A 933 2.84 -4.61 45.04
C GLN A 933 4.04 -5.05 45.90
N PRO A 934 3.97 -4.95 47.24
CA PRO A 934 4.99 -5.54 48.11
C PRO A 934 5.19 -7.03 47.79
N GLY A 935 6.45 -7.47 47.70
CA GLY A 935 6.83 -8.81 47.26
C GLY A 935 6.88 -9.00 45.75
N SER A 936 6.41 -8.06 44.93
CA SER A 936 6.52 -8.13 43.46
C SER A 936 7.94 -7.84 42.96
N ARG A 937 8.24 -8.22 41.72
CA ARG A 937 9.61 -8.24 41.18
C ARG A 937 9.83 -7.19 40.07
N PHE A 938 10.96 -6.49 40.11
CA PHE A 938 11.43 -5.65 39.02
C PHE A 938 12.67 -6.28 38.39
N VAL A 939 12.61 -6.60 37.10
CA VAL A 939 13.69 -7.22 36.33
C VAL A 939 14.29 -6.17 35.40
N VAL A 940 15.59 -5.93 35.52
CA VAL A 940 16.28 -4.88 34.75
C VAL A 940 17.58 -5.38 34.13
N GLU A 941 17.79 -5.07 32.85
CA GLU A 941 19.06 -5.27 32.13
C GLU A 941 19.66 -3.89 31.84
N PRO A 942 20.45 -3.31 32.77
CA PRO A 942 21.03 -1.99 32.57
C PRO A 942 22.15 -2.03 31.52
N GLN A 943 22.18 -1.05 30.64
CA GLN A 943 23.31 -0.91 29.72
C GLN A 943 24.48 -0.19 30.38
N HIS A 944 25.69 -0.71 30.15
CA HIS A 944 26.95 -0.11 30.62
C HIS A 944 27.11 1.35 30.17
N TRP A 945 27.74 2.16 31.03
CA TRP A 945 27.96 3.60 30.81
C TRP A 945 28.74 3.89 29.52
N GLU A 946 29.67 3.01 29.14
CA GLU A 946 30.46 3.12 27.91
C GLU A 946 29.56 3.21 26.66
N THR A 947 28.40 2.56 26.70
CA THR A 947 27.46 2.54 25.57
C THR A 947 26.72 3.88 25.38
N TYR A 948 26.72 4.76 26.40
CA TYR A 948 26.15 6.11 26.33
C TYR A 948 27.00 7.01 25.42
N ARG A 949 28.33 6.78 25.36
CA ARG A 949 29.25 7.58 24.53
C ARG A 949 28.91 7.49 23.05
N LYS A 950 28.53 6.31 22.57
CA LYS A 950 28.09 6.12 21.17
C LYS A 950 26.70 6.69 20.95
N ALA A 951 25.76 6.43 21.85
CA ALA A 951 24.37 6.89 21.74
C ALA A 951 24.25 8.43 21.73
N LYS A 952 24.97 9.14 22.61
CA LYS A 952 24.90 10.61 22.69
C LYS A 952 25.45 11.33 21.46
N ARG A 953 26.28 10.67 20.65
CA ARG A 953 26.80 11.22 19.38
C ARG A 953 25.80 11.10 18.23
N MET A 954 24.71 10.36 18.43
CA MET A 954 23.71 10.12 17.37
C MET A 954 22.81 11.32 17.12
N HIS A 955 22.56 12.17 18.12
CA HIS A 955 21.66 13.32 17.98
C HIS A 955 21.99 14.43 18.98
N ASN A 956 21.81 15.70 18.59
CA ASN A 956 22.16 16.86 19.42
C ASN A 956 21.42 16.88 20.77
N ARG A 957 20.11 16.57 20.78
CA ARG A 957 19.32 16.43 22.02
C ARG A 957 19.95 15.45 23.02
N LEU A 958 20.38 14.27 22.55
CA LEU A 958 21.00 13.27 23.42
C LEU A 958 22.37 13.73 23.91
N LYS A 959 23.12 14.46 23.07
CA LYS A 959 24.42 15.04 23.43
C LYS A 959 24.28 16.08 24.55
N GLU A 960 23.30 16.97 24.45
CA GLU A 960 23.01 18.02 25.42
C GLU A 960 22.55 17.43 26.74
N ASN A 961 21.54 16.55 26.71
CA ASN A 961 21.05 15.88 27.92
C ASN A 961 22.15 15.07 28.62
N ALA A 962 23.01 14.37 27.86
CA ALA A 962 24.11 13.59 28.41
C ALA A 962 25.16 14.43 29.17
N GLN A 963 25.22 15.75 28.98
CA GLN A 963 26.12 16.64 29.73
C GLN A 963 25.61 16.92 31.14
N ALA A 964 24.30 16.84 31.36
CA ALA A 964 23.66 17.12 32.63
C ALA A 964 23.50 15.87 33.53
N LEU A 965 23.80 14.66 33.01
CA LEU A 965 23.66 13.41 33.77
C LEU A 965 24.72 13.31 34.87
N LYS A 966 24.25 13.11 36.10
CA LYS A 966 25.09 12.85 37.28
C LYS A 966 25.01 11.39 37.69
N LEU A 967 23.83 10.79 37.55
CA LEU A 967 23.59 9.39 37.89
C LEU A 967 24.20 8.47 36.83
N ARG A 968 24.55 7.25 37.25
CA ARG A 968 25.12 6.17 36.42
C ARG A 968 24.41 4.85 36.72
N PRO A 969 24.56 3.84 35.84
CA PRO A 969 24.04 2.49 36.10
C PRO A 969 24.44 1.91 37.47
N ASP A 970 25.64 2.23 37.96
CA ASP A 970 26.13 1.76 39.27
C ASP A 970 25.37 2.38 40.46
N ASP A 971 24.67 3.50 40.26
CA ASP A 971 23.84 4.16 41.28
C ASP A 971 22.44 3.55 41.38
N PHE A 972 22.04 2.67 40.44
CA PHE A 972 20.68 2.12 40.38
C PHE A 972 20.26 1.37 41.66
N PRO A 973 21.11 0.54 42.31
CA PRO A 973 20.72 -0.14 43.55
C PRO A 973 20.29 0.83 44.65
N GLU A 974 21.04 1.91 44.85
CA GLU A 974 20.73 2.93 45.87
C GLU A 974 19.46 3.72 45.51
N MET A 975 19.25 4.01 44.23
CA MET A 975 18.01 4.66 43.76
C MET A 975 16.78 3.77 43.97
N LEU A 976 16.88 2.49 43.61
CA LEU A 976 15.81 1.52 43.76
C LEU A 976 15.49 1.27 45.25
N LYS A 977 16.51 1.26 46.10
CA LYS A 977 16.34 1.21 47.56
C LYS A 977 15.53 2.37 48.11
N LYS A 978 15.79 3.61 47.64
CA LYS A 978 15.04 4.82 48.04
C LYS A 978 13.56 4.77 47.67
N VAL A 979 13.20 4.06 46.60
CA VAL A 979 11.80 3.90 46.16
C VAL A 979 11.17 2.60 46.65
N GLY A 980 11.80 1.90 47.60
CA GLY A 980 11.22 0.77 48.32
C GLY A 980 11.58 -0.62 47.78
N PHE A 981 12.68 -0.77 47.05
CA PHE A 981 13.20 -2.09 46.70
C PHE A 981 14.29 -2.58 47.67
N GLY A 982 14.44 -3.90 47.77
CA GLY A 982 15.56 -4.54 48.46
C GLY A 982 16.85 -4.54 47.64
N GLU A 983 17.85 -5.25 48.14
CA GLU A 983 19.13 -5.45 47.43
C GLU A 983 18.94 -6.23 46.11
N PRO A 984 19.75 -5.94 45.07
CA PRO A 984 19.66 -6.66 43.80
C PRO A 984 20.11 -8.12 43.89
N GLU A 985 19.37 -8.99 43.22
CA GLU A 985 19.77 -10.37 42.93
C GLU A 985 20.28 -10.46 41.47
N ARG A 986 21.55 -10.82 41.28
CA ARG A 986 22.18 -10.93 39.94
C ARG A 986 21.96 -12.31 39.33
N PHE A 987 21.30 -12.37 38.17
CA PHE A 987 20.98 -13.61 37.42
C PHE A 987 21.91 -13.83 36.22
N GLY A 988 23.17 -13.40 36.33
CA GLY A 988 24.19 -13.59 35.30
C GLY A 988 24.34 -12.41 34.33
N SER A 989 25.09 -12.62 33.24
CA SER A 989 25.25 -11.66 32.15
C SER A 989 25.06 -12.37 30.81
N VAL A 990 24.29 -11.76 29.92
CA VAL A 990 23.79 -12.40 28.70
C VAL A 990 24.17 -11.57 27.48
N GLY A 991 24.65 -12.22 26.41
CA GLY A 991 24.99 -11.60 25.12
C GLY A 991 26.50 -11.56 24.85
N GLU A 992 26.88 -11.07 23.67
CA GLU A 992 28.29 -10.95 23.23
C GLU A 992 28.70 -9.48 23.03
N GLY A 993 29.97 -9.16 23.30
CA GLY A 993 30.52 -7.82 23.14
C GLY A 993 29.71 -6.75 23.89
N GLY A 994 29.26 -5.70 23.18
CA GLY A 994 28.45 -4.62 23.76
C GLY A 994 27.02 -5.00 24.18
N PHE A 995 26.61 -6.25 23.94
CA PHE A 995 25.36 -6.81 24.41
C PHE A 995 25.52 -7.71 25.64
N ASN A 996 26.75 -8.07 26.05
CA ASN A 996 26.98 -8.80 27.29
C ASN A 996 26.65 -7.91 28.51
N ARG A 997 25.45 -8.08 29.07
CA ARG A 997 24.90 -7.20 30.10
C ARG A 997 24.36 -7.98 31.28
N PRO A 998 24.47 -7.43 32.50
CA PRO A 998 23.90 -8.07 33.66
C PRO A 998 22.37 -8.03 33.63
N ILE A 999 21.75 -9.04 34.25
CA ILE A 999 20.32 -9.06 34.54
C ILE A 999 20.15 -9.11 36.04
N ASP A 1000 19.50 -8.07 36.58
CA ASP A 1000 19.24 -7.90 38.01
C ASP A 1000 17.74 -8.01 38.29
N ILE A 1001 17.39 -8.67 39.40
CA ILE A 1001 16.03 -8.70 39.95
C ILE A 1001 16.02 -7.96 41.28
N TYR A 1002 15.07 -7.06 41.44
CA TYR A 1002 14.79 -6.35 42.67
C TYR A 1002 13.43 -6.78 43.22
N THR A 1003 13.36 -6.98 44.53
CA THR A 1003 12.10 -7.28 45.23
C THR A 1003 11.56 -6.02 45.88
N LYS A 1004 10.33 -5.63 45.55
CA LYS A 1004 9.64 -4.52 46.24
C LYS A 1004 9.37 -4.95 47.68
N GLN A 1005 9.81 -4.14 48.65
CA GLN A 1005 9.62 -4.39 50.08
C GLN A 1005 8.21 -4.04 50.54
#